data_AF-A0A8H2XH97-F1
#
_entry.id   AF-A0A8H2XH97-F1
#
_cell.length_a   1.000
_cell.length_b   1.000
_cell.length_c   1.000
_cell.angle_alpha   90.00
_cell.angle_beta   90.00
_cell.angle_gamma   90.00
#
_symmetry.space_group_name_H-M   'P 1'
#
loop_
_entity.id
_entity.type
_entity.pdbx_description
1 polymer ?
#
loop_
_entity_poly.entity_id
_entity_poly.type
_entity_poly.pdbx_seq_one_letter_code
_entity_poly.pdbx_strand_id
1 'polypeptide(L)'
;MSAHQHTRPVFERLNERHNRLAAWFLGPKAENAPFVRHFFEYIVNQTEDARKKFQPADPQFIDAEIQASSSFQQEIKDLDIALRELTDALSKHSIPFWSPRYNAHMTYDTSMPAMLGYLATTLYNPNNVATEASPFTSVIEMEVGLQLCEMLGYNVKITDSSRPWGHITCGGSIANLESIWTARNLKFYPLSLACALELGAPLASIRDEFEIELCTGEKKLFTKLDTWELLNLKPETVFEIPERLENEFGISSAFLSGIMNKYLIQSTGKDILEKQFGITKPSRYFVGGTKHYSWPKGAAITGIGSDNIIDIPVDINARLNASELDKLLQKCLEEKQAVYAVVSIMGSTDHGAVDPIKDVWELRNKYQKLGLSFALHADAAWGGYFTSLLREERLWALPIDPGNKYVPELALSAHTRTQLDHLKYADSITIDPHKSGYIPYPAGGLCYRDGRMRFLVTWLNPDVYKDSDGDEGMGVYGVEGSKPGAAPVAAWISHRVIGLHKNGYGSLLGEAMFSCTKMYTHWVTMDMDDPHLIVVPLNPTPAERAGKSEAEIQEERKYIRNHIVNRPNLDLVRDEKAMKLVRELGSDLSINAFACNFRLANGEINQDVVESNYLNTRIYERLSVTKIEDNIFDKPLFIMSTSMEQKAYGECSNHLKKRLGLIGEQDLDILVNCVMSPFPTVANFTKSVADDFKKIAHEEIQKCLFRNTITEDDFRFIVQGTDKPYLTLLPMFNMANYRHQLILSCDLPESILKIYREERAKDPSAIFYIGTTRDVKLESILAGSFDATLEKGLPAKNQPRPKRYASNFQVKNTKALKNTPIDSKYLDPSFPEHMYFYLYGTKEQQHIEHMLVSSKNVQLTSDQVKLNLSHGTLSEADLAKGLVVRLDNVHENIVLPMLPPNVPPFFKAGKEFKVSIFQDPHATNAYGPGLTIPFSKATPIASGTMTLGKMIHADSVLLNGNPALDGTLEEEEGVSGKTLEERLNATRRSFVPEEPKHVDSYYKQHDRQAAWRQYLEQNMSGIGHDTAGGTVPRSRH
;
A
#
# COMPACT_ATOMS: atom_id res chain seq x y z
N MET A 1 -54.79 -34.47 -23.62
CA MET A 1 -54.91 -33.01 -23.88
C MET A 1 -55.46 -32.40 -22.60
N SER A 2 -54.90 -31.40 -21.92
CA SER A 2 -53.82 -30.47 -22.22
C SER A 2 -52.89 -30.32 -21.00
N ALA A 3 -51.65 -29.94 -21.28
CA ALA A 3 -50.65 -29.55 -20.30
C ALA A 3 -50.85 -28.09 -19.88
N HIS A 4 -50.80 -27.82 -18.59
CA HIS A 4 -50.37 -26.52 -18.07
C HIS A 4 -49.37 -26.73 -16.93
N GLN A 5 -48.09 -26.81 -17.34
CA GLN A 5 -46.96 -26.46 -16.49
C GLN A 5 -47.08 -24.96 -16.17
N HIS A 6 -47.50 -24.62 -14.95
CA HIS A 6 -47.29 -23.29 -14.41
C HIS A 6 -45.86 -23.20 -13.89
N THR A 7 -45.00 -22.56 -14.69
CA THR A 7 -43.73 -21.97 -14.28
C THR A 7 -44.00 -20.97 -13.15
N ARG A 8 -43.63 -21.33 -11.91
CA ARG A 8 -43.61 -20.36 -10.80
C ARG A 8 -42.42 -19.40 -11.00
N PRO A 9 -42.57 -18.07 -10.78
CA PRO A 9 -41.50 -17.14 -11.09
C PRO A 9 -40.38 -17.22 -10.05
N VAL A 10 -39.14 -17.21 -10.51
CA VAL A 10 -37.87 -17.16 -9.75
C VAL A 10 -37.77 -15.96 -8.77
N PHE A 11 -38.74 -15.03 -8.79
CA PHE A 11 -38.67 -13.71 -8.15
C PHE A 11 -39.08 -13.66 -6.68
N GLU A 12 -39.79 -14.67 -6.17
CA GLU A 12 -40.32 -14.69 -4.80
C GLU A 12 -39.26 -15.00 -3.71
N ARG A 13 -38.06 -15.49 -4.06
CA ARG A 13 -37.00 -15.93 -3.11
C ARG A 13 -35.88 -14.91 -2.83
N LEU A 14 -35.94 -13.73 -3.44
CA LEU A 14 -34.76 -12.86 -3.56
C LEU A 14 -34.62 -11.82 -2.41
N ASN A 15 -35.72 -11.35 -1.81
CA ASN A 15 -35.68 -10.26 -0.81
C ASN A 15 -35.39 -10.70 0.64
N GLU A 16 -35.82 -11.91 1.01
CA GLU A 16 -35.63 -12.44 2.37
C GLU A 16 -34.15 -12.57 2.75
N ARG A 17 -33.28 -12.82 1.77
CA ARG A 17 -31.83 -12.94 1.99
C ARG A 17 -31.20 -11.62 2.42
N HIS A 18 -31.48 -10.54 1.68
CA HIS A 18 -31.02 -9.20 2.06
C HIS A 18 -31.60 -8.76 3.41
N ASN A 19 -32.87 -9.09 3.69
CA ASN A 19 -33.48 -8.79 4.99
C ASN A 19 -32.79 -9.50 6.16
N ARG A 20 -32.39 -10.77 6.00
CA ARG A 20 -31.59 -11.51 7.01
C ARG A 20 -30.26 -10.81 7.25
N LEU A 21 -29.61 -10.41 6.16
CA LEU A 21 -28.32 -9.74 6.19
C LEU A 21 -28.41 -8.41 6.96
N ALA A 22 -29.43 -7.60 6.68
CA ALA A 22 -29.66 -6.34 7.38
C ALA A 22 -29.81 -6.51 8.91
N ALA A 23 -30.30 -7.67 9.39
CA ALA A 23 -30.40 -7.97 10.83
C ALA A 23 -29.05 -8.29 11.49
N TRP A 24 -27.98 -8.55 10.72
CA TRP A 24 -26.66 -8.90 11.24
C TRP A 24 -25.80 -7.68 11.58
N PHE A 25 -26.23 -6.46 11.30
CA PHE A 25 -25.44 -5.23 11.46
C PHE A 25 -26.15 -4.20 12.32
N LEU A 26 -25.41 -3.27 12.93
CA LEU A 26 -26.03 -2.11 13.59
C LEU A 26 -26.72 -1.21 12.55
N GLY A 27 -26.07 -1.07 11.39
CA GLY A 27 -26.61 -0.43 10.20
C GLY A 27 -26.07 0.98 9.96
N PRO A 28 -26.06 1.47 8.70
CA PRO A 28 -25.50 2.78 8.33
C PRO A 28 -26.05 3.99 9.09
N LYS A 29 -27.28 3.88 9.63
CA LYS A 29 -27.95 4.90 10.44
C LYS A 29 -28.34 4.38 11.82
N ALA A 30 -27.70 3.30 12.27
CA ALA A 30 -28.00 2.61 13.52
C ALA A 30 -29.48 2.15 13.61
N GLU A 31 -30.02 1.68 12.49
CA GLU A 31 -31.40 1.22 12.33
C GLU A 31 -31.77 0.13 13.34
N ASN A 32 -30.79 -0.71 13.72
CA ASN A 32 -30.98 -1.81 14.66
C ASN A 32 -30.59 -1.49 16.12
N ALA A 33 -30.38 -0.21 16.46
CA ALA A 33 -30.02 0.19 17.83
C ALA A 33 -30.98 -0.31 18.94
N PRO A 34 -32.31 -0.39 18.75
CA PRO A 34 -33.21 -0.96 19.76
C PRO A 34 -32.88 -2.42 20.11
N PHE A 35 -32.52 -3.25 19.13
CA PHE A 35 -32.15 -4.65 19.35
C PHE A 35 -30.83 -4.77 20.11
N VAL A 36 -29.84 -3.95 19.76
CA VAL A 36 -28.54 -3.92 20.46
C VAL A 36 -28.72 -3.56 21.95
N ARG A 37 -29.56 -2.56 22.26
CA ARG A 37 -29.86 -2.21 23.66
C ARG A 37 -30.49 -3.38 24.43
N HIS A 38 -31.46 -4.06 23.81
CA HIS A 38 -32.10 -5.24 24.40
C HIS A 38 -31.08 -6.37 24.68
N PHE A 39 -30.18 -6.66 23.73
CA PHE A 39 -29.16 -7.68 23.93
C PHE A 39 -28.15 -7.31 25.01
N PHE A 40 -27.76 -6.04 25.13
CA PHE A 40 -26.90 -5.59 26.24
C PHE A 40 -27.58 -5.79 27.60
N GLU A 41 -28.85 -5.44 27.73
CA GLU A 41 -29.63 -5.68 28.96
C GLU A 41 -29.64 -7.17 29.32
N TYR A 42 -29.87 -8.05 28.34
CA TYR A 42 -29.82 -9.49 28.54
C TYR A 42 -28.44 -9.97 29.03
N ILE A 43 -27.35 -9.52 28.38
CA ILE A 43 -25.98 -9.90 28.76
C ILE A 43 -25.67 -9.48 30.20
N VAL A 44 -26.05 -8.25 30.59
CA VAL A 44 -25.86 -7.74 31.95
C VAL A 44 -26.63 -8.58 32.97
N ASN A 45 -27.92 -8.83 32.72
CA ASN A 45 -28.76 -9.62 33.61
C ASN A 45 -28.25 -11.06 33.79
N GLN A 46 -27.84 -11.72 32.70
CA GLN A 46 -27.27 -13.08 32.78
C GLN A 46 -25.94 -13.12 33.55
N THR A 47 -25.11 -12.10 33.39
CA THR A 47 -23.84 -12.01 34.12
C THR A 47 -24.07 -11.77 35.61
N GLU A 48 -25.04 -10.92 35.96
CA GLU A 48 -25.45 -10.70 37.35
C GLU A 48 -25.95 -12.01 38.00
N ASP A 49 -26.86 -12.72 37.32
CA ASP A 49 -27.39 -14.00 37.78
C ASP A 49 -26.28 -15.05 37.96
N ALA A 50 -25.32 -15.13 37.05
CA ALA A 50 -24.21 -16.06 37.13
C ALA A 50 -23.33 -15.77 38.36
N ARG A 51 -23.01 -14.51 38.62
CA ARG A 51 -22.19 -14.10 39.78
C ARG A 51 -22.91 -14.36 41.11
N LYS A 52 -24.21 -14.10 41.20
CA LYS A 52 -25.01 -14.38 42.41
C LYS A 52 -25.17 -15.87 42.72
N LYS A 53 -25.16 -16.72 41.68
CA LYS A 53 -25.26 -18.19 41.85
C LYS A 53 -23.94 -18.83 42.29
N PHE A 54 -22.81 -18.19 42.03
CA PHE A 54 -21.51 -18.69 42.45
C PHE A 54 -21.29 -18.40 43.94
N GLN A 55 -21.21 -19.45 44.76
CA GLN A 55 -21.07 -19.35 46.22
C GLN A 55 -22.09 -18.39 46.87
N PRO A 56 -23.40 -18.71 46.81
CA PRO A 56 -24.47 -17.77 47.22
C PRO A 56 -24.47 -17.41 48.72
N ALA A 57 -23.65 -18.09 49.53
CA ALA A 57 -23.47 -17.79 50.95
C ALA A 57 -22.44 -16.67 51.20
N ASP A 58 -21.65 -16.30 50.19
CA ASP A 58 -20.68 -15.21 50.30
C ASP A 58 -21.42 -13.88 50.54
N PRO A 59 -20.86 -12.99 51.39
CA PRO A 59 -21.46 -11.69 51.65
C PRO A 59 -21.39 -10.79 50.41
N GLN A 60 -22.25 -9.78 50.36
CA GLN A 60 -22.13 -8.70 49.39
C GLN A 60 -20.91 -7.85 49.75
N PHE A 61 -19.88 -7.85 48.88
CA PHE A 61 -18.64 -7.09 49.11
C PHE A 61 -18.77 -5.58 48.81
N ILE A 62 -19.76 -5.19 48.01
CA ILE A 62 -20.09 -3.79 47.67
C ILE A 62 -21.58 -3.59 47.96
N ASP A 63 -21.90 -3.05 49.12
CA ASP A 63 -23.28 -2.87 49.59
C ASP A 63 -23.84 -1.46 49.31
N ALA A 64 -25.08 -1.22 49.73
CA ALA A 64 -25.76 0.05 49.54
C ALA A 64 -25.11 1.22 50.31
N GLU A 65 -24.41 0.95 51.42
CA GLU A 65 -23.71 1.99 52.18
C GLU A 65 -22.44 2.44 51.43
N ILE A 66 -21.66 1.48 50.91
CA ILE A 66 -20.52 1.77 50.04
C ILE A 66 -20.98 2.54 48.80
N GLN A 67 -22.07 2.09 48.16
CA GLN A 67 -22.61 2.77 46.99
C GLN A 67 -23.09 4.19 47.30
N ALA A 68 -23.67 4.44 48.47
CA ALA A 68 -24.11 5.76 48.89
C ALA A 68 -22.97 6.68 49.35
N SER A 69 -21.76 6.15 49.57
CA SER A 69 -20.60 6.94 50.00
C SER A 69 -20.20 8.01 48.97
N SER A 70 -19.72 9.15 49.46
CA SER A 70 -19.31 10.26 48.59
C SER A 70 -18.16 9.89 47.66
N SER A 71 -17.23 9.04 48.10
CA SER A 71 -16.12 8.55 47.28
C SER A 71 -16.62 7.68 46.13
N PHE A 72 -17.54 6.75 46.39
CA PHE A 72 -18.10 5.90 45.32
C PHE A 72 -18.88 6.73 44.29
N GLN A 73 -19.75 7.63 44.75
CA GLN A 73 -20.52 8.50 43.86
C GLN A 73 -19.62 9.40 43.00
N GLN A 74 -18.49 9.85 43.54
CA GLN A 74 -17.52 10.64 42.79
C GLN A 74 -16.86 9.80 41.68
N GLU A 75 -16.39 8.58 41.99
CA GLU A 75 -15.77 7.70 40.98
C GLU A 75 -16.77 7.31 39.86
N ILE A 76 -18.05 7.07 40.18
CA ILE A 76 -19.10 6.83 39.18
C ILE A 76 -19.34 8.06 38.30
N LYS A 77 -19.34 9.26 38.89
CA LYS A 77 -19.48 10.51 38.13
C LYS A 77 -18.29 10.72 37.20
N ASP A 78 -17.07 10.46 37.67
CA ASP A 78 -15.85 10.58 36.87
C ASP A 78 -15.86 9.59 35.70
N LEU A 79 -16.36 8.37 35.91
CA LEU A 79 -16.58 7.39 34.84
C LEU A 79 -17.62 7.87 33.81
N ASP A 80 -18.76 8.44 34.24
CA ASP A 80 -19.78 8.98 33.31
C ASP A 80 -19.21 10.12 32.45
N ILE A 81 -18.44 11.03 33.05
CA ILE A 81 -17.74 12.09 32.33
C ILE A 81 -16.77 11.48 31.31
N ALA A 82 -15.92 10.54 31.74
CA ALA A 82 -14.93 9.91 30.88
C ALA A 82 -15.55 9.17 29.69
N LEU A 83 -16.62 8.42 29.92
CA LEU A 83 -17.33 7.72 28.86
C LEU A 83 -17.99 8.68 27.87
N ARG A 84 -18.56 9.79 28.33
CA ARG A 84 -19.15 10.82 27.45
C ARG A 84 -18.10 11.49 26.59
N GLU A 85 -16.96 11.89 27.16
CA GLU A 85 -15.87 12.51 26.42
C GLU A 85 -15.29 11.56 25.37
N LEU A 86 -15.04 10.30 25.74
CA LEU A 86 -14.56 9.28 24.81
C LEU A 86 -15.54 9.04 23.65
N THR A 87 -16.83 8.87 23.95
CA THR A 87 -17.85 8.60 22.91
C THR A 87 -18.08 9.80 22.00
N ASP A 88 -18.06 11.03 22.53
CA ASP A 88 -18.12 12.25 21.72
C ASP A 88 -16.91 12.37 20.79
N ALA A 89 -15.69 12.15 21.31
CA ALA A 89 -14.46 12.17 20.52
C ALA A 89 -14.47 11.11 19.40
N LEU A 90 -14.84 9.86 19.73
CA LEU A 90 -14.99 8.79 18.74
C LEU A 90 -16.01 9.17 17.65
N SER A 91 -17.15 9.76 18.02
CA SER A 91 -18.19 10.15 17.05
C SER A 91 -17.76 11.23 16.06
N LYS A 92 -16.84 12.11 16.47
CA LYS A 92 -16.36 13.26 15.66
C LYS A 92 -15.17 12.93 14.78
N HIS A 93 -14.31 12.04 15.25
CA HIS A 93 -12.98 11.84 14.69
C HIS A 93 -12.73 10.46 14.10
N SER A 94 -13.59 9.48 14.39
CA SER A 94 -13.44 8.12 13.82
C SER A 94 -13.89 8.10 12.37
N ILE A 95 -13.18 7.33 11.55
CA ILE A 95 -13.59 7.09 10.17
C ILE A 95 -14.94 6.35 10.17
N PRO A 96 -15.93 6.80 9.36
CA PRO A 96 -17.28 6.25 9.40
C PRO A 96 -17.40 4.94 8.62
N PHE A 97 -16.71 3.89 9.09
CA PHE A 97 -16.68 2.56 8.44
C PHE A 97 -18.08 1.94 8.25
N TRP A 98 -19.04 2.32 9.08
CA TRP A 98 -20.44 1.88 8.97
C TRP A 98 -21.17 2.45 7.75
N SER A 99 -20.70 3.56 7.18
CA SER A 99 -21.34 4.24 6.07
C SER A 99 -20.99 3.57 4.73
N PRO A 100 -21.95 3.30 3.83
CA PRO A 100 -21.67 2.85 2.46
C PRO A 100 -20.93 3.87 1.59
N ARG A 101 -20.70 5.10 2.08
CA ARG A 101 -19.77 6.07 1.47
C ARG A 101 -18.30 5.67 1.71
N TYR A 102 -18.02 4.85 2.72
CA TYR A 102 -16.69 4.30 2.95
C TYR A 102 -16.41 3.16 1.99
N ASN A 103 -15.35 3.32 1.19
CA ASN A 103 -15.08 2.54 0.00
C ASN A 103 -13.55 2.44 -0.21
N ALA A 104 -12.79 2.31 0.88
CA ALA A 104 -11.33 2.47 0.89
C ALA A 104 -10.59 1.19 1.33
N HIS A 105 -10.29 1.03 2.63
CA HIS A 105 -9.58 -0.13 3.16
C HIS A 105 -10.53 -1.29 3.50
N MET A 106 -9.96 -2.42 3.93
CA MET A 106 -10.65 -3.63 4.42
C MET A 106 -11.32 -3.41 5.79
N THR A 107 -12.16 -2.38 5.90
CA THR A 107 -12.84 -1.96 7.14
C THR A 107 -14.25 -1.48 6.82
N TYR A 108 -15.22 -1.93 7.61
CA TYR A 108 -16.66 -1.73 7.41
C TYR A 108 -17.40 -2.01 8.71
N ASP A 109 -18.73 -1.88 8.72
CA ASP A 109 -19.54 -2.27 9.88
C ASP A 109 -19.29 -3.75 10.24
N THR A 110 -19.06 -4.03 11.52
CA THR A 110 -18.82 -5.40 12.01
C THR A 110 -20.13 -6.11 12.28
N SER A 111 -20.14 -7.44 12.23
CA SER A 111 -21.35 -8.20 12.54
C SER A 111 -21.73 -8.02 14.01
N MET A 112 -23.00 -7.71 14.24
CA MET A 112 -23.61 -7.58 15.56
C MET A 112 -23.43 -8.84 16.41
N PRO A 113 -23.58 -10.08 15.88
CA PRO A 113 -23.27 -11.29 16.65
C PRO A 113 -21.84 -11.30 17.19
N ALA A 114 -20.84 -10.97 16.37
CA ALA A 114 -19.45 -10.97 16.79
C ALA A 114 -19.18 -9.92 17.88
N MET A 115 -19.68 -8.70 17.70
CA MET A 115 -19.58 -7.62 18.71
C MET A 115 -20.17 -8.05 20.05
N LEU A 116 -21.39 -8.60 20.05
CA LEU A 116 -22.08 -9.04 21.26
C LEU A 116 -21.37 -10.22 21.93
N GLY A 117 -20.88 -11.19 21.15
CA GLY A 117 -20.11 -12.33 21.66
C GLY A 117 -18.80 -11.90 22.33
N TYR A 118 -18.09 -10.94 21.73
CA TYR A 118 -16.87 -10.38 22.31
C TYR A 118 -17.16 -9.69 23.65
N LEU A 119 -18.16 -8.80 23.68
CA LEU A 119 -18.50 -8.07 24.91
C LEU A 119 -18.96 -9.02 26.03
N ALA A 120 -19.86 -9.95 25.72
CA ALA A 120 -20.37 -10.91 26.70
C ALA A 120 -19.25 -11.72 27.35
N THR A 121 -18.25 -12.11 26.55
CA THR A 121 -17.10 -12.90 27.03
C THR A 121 -16.11 -12.06 27.84
N THR A 122 -15.97 -10.77 27.51
CA THR A 122 -15.07 -9.85 28.23
C THR A 122 -15.45 -9.70 29.71
N LEU A 123 -16.74 -9.85 30.06
CA LEU A 123 -17.22 -9.84 31.45
C LEU A 123 -16.69 -11.02 32.31
N TYR A 124 -16.18 -12.07 31.67
CA TYR A 124 -15.51 -13.23 32.29
C TYR A 124 -13.99 -13.23 32.07
N ASN A 125 -13.49 -12.49 31.08
CA ASN A 125 -12.07 -12.29 30.74
C ASN A 125 -11.21 -13.58 30.69
N PRO A 126 -11.64 -14.64 29.98
CA PRO A 126 -10.89 -15.89 29.91
C PRO A 126 -9.60 -15.73 29.08
N ASN A 127 -8.54 -16.43 29.51
CA ASN A 127 -7.24 -16.41 28.83
C ASN A 127 -6.94 -17.76 28.17
N ASN A 128 -7.05 -17.82 26.84
CA ASN A 128 -6.93 -19.06 26.06
C ASN A 128 -5.51 -19.66 26.00
N VAL A 129 -4.53 -19.06 26.67
CA VAL A 129 -3.17 -19.64 26.79
C VAL A 129 -3.18 -20.99 27.52
N ALA A 130 -4.04 -21.13 28.54
CA ALA A 130 -4.06 -22.30 29.42
C ALA A 130 -5.51 -22.72 29.71
N THR A 131 -5.82 -24.00 29.50
CA THR A 131 -7.19 -24.54 29.59
C THR A 131 -7.85 -24.30 30.95
N GLU A 132 -7.10 -24.31 32.06
CA GLU A 132 -7.64 -23.99 33.39
C GLU A 132 -8.13 -22.54 33.56
N ALA A 133 -7.58 -21.61 32.78
CA ALA A 133 -8.00 -20.20 32.76
C ALA A 133 -9.10 -19.91 31.72
N SER A 134 -9.47 -20.90 30.91
CA SER A 134 -10.39 -20.75 29.79
C SER A 134 -11.07 -22.07 29.36
N PRO A 135 -11.58 -22.90 30.28
CA PRO A 135 -11.98 -24.28 29.96
C PRO A 135 -13.10 -24.33 28.91
N PHE A 136 -13.93 -23.28 28.86
CA PHE A 136 -14.98 -23.14 27.86
C PHE A 136 -14.46 -22.52 26.55
N THR A 137 -13.74 -21.41 26.62
CA THR A 137 -13.34 -20.66 25.41
C THR A 137 -12.16 -21.30 24.66
N SER A 138 -11.36 -22.17 25.30
CA SER A 138 -10.38 -23.02 24.61
C SER A 138 -11.07 -24.02 23.68
N VAL A 139 -12.13 -24.69 24.15
CA VAL A 139 -12.92 -25.63 23.34
C VAL A 139 -13.61 -24.90 22.19
N ILE A 140 -14.12 -23.68 22.43
CA ILE A 140 -14.68 -22.85 21.37
C ILE A 140 -13.63 -22.52 20.30
N GLU A 141 -12.40 -22.18 20.70
CA GLU A 141 -11.34 -21.88 19.74
C GLU A 141 -10.97 -23.10 18.88
N MET A 142 -10.90 -24.30 19.49
CA MET A 142 -10.70 -25.55 18.75
C MET A 142 -11.84 -25.79 17.74
N GLU A 143 -13.10 -25.56 18.15
CA GLU A 143 -14.25 -25.64 17.25
C GLU A 143 -14.14 -24.64 16.10
N VAL A 144 -13.79 -23.39 16.39
CA VAL A 144 -13.58 -22.35 15.37
C VAL A 144 -12.47 -22.74 14.40
N GLY A 145 -11.35 -23.25 14.90
CA GLY A 145 -10.25 -23.75 14.07
C GLY A 145 -10.72 -24.83 13.07
N LEU A 146 -11.51 -25.79 13.55
CA LEU A 146 -12.10 -26.84 12.71
C LEU A 146 -13.15 -26.30 11.72
N GLN A 147 -13.99 -25.36 12.15
CA GLN A 147 -14.96 -24.69 11.27
C GLN A 147 -14.26 -23.98 10.10
N LEU A 148 -13.15 -23.27 10.39
CA LEU A 148 -12.34 -22.62 9.37
C LEU A 148 -11.68 -23.66 8.44
N CYS A 149 -11.11 -24.74 9.00
CA CYS A 149 -10.54 -25.84 8.22
C CYS A 149 -11.57 -26.47 7.26
N GLU A 150 -12.78 -26.81 7.73
CA GLU A 150 -13.85 -27.38 6.90
C GLU A 150 -14.28 -26.41 5.80
N MET A 151 -14.46 -25.13 6.13
CA MET A 151 -14.81 -24.08 5.16
C MET A 151 -13.71 -23.94 4.09
N LEU A 152 -12.44 -23.98 4.45
CA LEU A 152 -11.31 -23.92 3.51
C LEU A 152 -11.14 -25.19 2.67
N GLY A 153 -11.84 -26.27 3.01
CA GLY A 153 -11.89 -27.51 2.25
C GLY A 153 -10.96 -28.60 2.78
N TYR A 154 -10.37 -28.43 3.96
CA TYR A 154 -9.63 -29.49 4.64
C TYR A 154 -10.58 -30.57 5.18
N ASN A 155 -10.07 -31.79 5.26
CA ASN A 155 -10.85 -32.95 5.66
C ASN A 155 -10.89 -33.11 7.20
N VAL A 156 -11.83 -32.44 7.86
CA VAL A 156 -11.99 -32.48 9.32
C VAL A 156 -12.56 -33.82 9.85
N LYS A 157 -12.91 -34.76 8.96
CA LYS A 157 -13.40 -36.10 9.32
C LYS A 157 -12.27 -37.07 9.65
N ILE A 158 -11.02 -36.70 9.39
CA ILE A 158 -9.85 -37.45 9.84
C ILE A 158 -9.88 -37.50 11.36
N THR A 159 -9.68 -38.69 11.93
CA THR A 159 -9.71 -38.94 13.37
C THR A 159 -8.36 -39.35 13.94
N ASP A 160 -7.32 -39.45 13.11
CA ASP A 160 -5.95 -39.66 13.55
C ASP A 160 -5.25 -38.32 13.84
N SER A 161 -3.99 -38.39 14.25
CA SER A 161 -3.12 -37.26 14.57
C SER A 161 -2.93 -36.26 13.42
N SER A 162 -3.14 -36.65 12.16
CA SER A 162 -3.04 -35.78 10.98
C SER A 162 -4.27 -34.89 10.78
N ARG A 163 -5.30 -35.04 11.62
CA ARG A 163 -6.52 -34.22 11.59
C ARG A 163 -6.18 -32.72 11.43
N PRO A 164 -6.80 -32.01 10.47
CA PRO A 164 -6.55 -30.59 10.29
C PRO A 164 -6.77 -29.81 11.58
N TRP A 165 -5.94 -28.80 11.80
CA TRP A 165 -5.98 -27.99 13.01
C TRP A 165 -5.88 -26.52 12.65
N GLY A 166 -6.59 -25.67 13.38
CA GLY A 166 -6.47 -24.22 13.24
C GLY A 166 -6.68 -23.50 14.56
N HIS A 167 -6.23 -22.26 14.63
CA HIS A 167 -6.39 -21.40 15.80
C HIS A 167 -6.51 -19.92 15.43
N ILE A 168 -6.95 -19.10 16.39
CA ILE A 168 -7.06 -17.66 16.24
C ILE A 168 -5.74 -16.99 16.62
N THR A 169 -5.29 -16.04 15.81
CA THR A 169 -4.15 -15.17 16.12
C THR A 169 -4.64 -13.73 16.33
N CYS A 170 -3.83 -12.82 16.84
CA CYS A 170 -4.20 -11.40 16.87
C CYS A 170 -4.31 -10.75 15.47
N GLY A 171 -3.81 -11.42 14.43
CA GLY A 171 -4.01 -11.01 13.04
C GLY A 171 -3.16 -11.79 12.03
N GLY A 172 -3.50 -11.69 10.75
CA GLY A 172 -2.83 -12.41 9.66
C GLY A 172 -1.33 -12.16 9.52
N SER A 173 -0.80 -11.05 10.05
CA SER A 173 0.66 -10.85 10.14
C SER A 173 1.34 -11.88 11.05
N ILE A 174 0.70 -12.26 12.16
CA ILE A 174 1.20 -13.29 13.07
C ILE A 174 0.95 -14.67 12.48
N ALA A 175 -0.21 -14.91 11.87
CA ALA A 175 -0.45 -16.17 11.15
C ALA A 175 0.59 -16.42 10.02
N ASN A 176 0.95 -15.40 9.24
CA ASN A 176 2.03 -15.52 8.24
C ASN A 176 3.40 -15.70 8.90
N LEU A 177 3.68 -15.06 10.03
CA LEU A 177 4.93 -15.28 10.78
C LEU A 177 5.03 -16.73 11.26
N GLU A 178 3.95 -17.28 11.80
CA GLU A 178 3.85 -18.68 12.22
C GLU A 178 4.04 -19.63 11.02
N SER A 179 3.44 -19.34 9.86
CA SER A 179 3.63 -20.18 8.68
C SER A 179 5.08 -20.17 8.15
N ILE A 180 5.76 -19.01 8.18
CA ILE A 180 7.20 -18.89 7.88
C ILE A 180 8.01 -19.70 8.88
N TRP A 181 7.70 -19.58 10.18
CA TRP A 181 8.40 -20.28 11.24
C TRP A 181 8.25 -21.80 11.10
N THR A 182 7.04 -22.28 10.84
CA THR A 182 6.74 -23.70 10.58
C THR A 182 7.46 -24.20 9.34
N ALA A 183 7.39 -23.49 8.21
CA ALA A 183 8.08 -23.88 6.97
C ALA A 183 9.60 -23.92 7.12
N ARG A 184 10.18 -22.99 7.89
CA ARG A 184 11.60 -22.99 8.25
C ARG A 184 11.98 -24.23 9.03
N ASN A 185 11.22 -24.54 10.09
CA ASN A 185 11.51 -25.64 10.99
C ASN A 185 11.30 -27.00 10.31
N LEU A 186 10.26 -27.12 9.49
CA LEU A 186 10.00 -28.25 8.60
C LEU A 186 11.22 -28.59 7.73
N LYS A 187 11.80 -27.58 7.06
CA LYS A 187 12.91 -27.77 6.13
C LYS A 187 14.16 -28.38 6.77
N PHE A 188 14.41 -28.06 8.04
CA PHE A 188 15.62 -28.49 8.75
C PHE A 188 15.41 -29.68 9.69
N TYR A 189 14.17 -30.14 9.89
CA TYR A 189 13.89 -31.30 10.74
C TYR A 189 14.65 -32.56 10.26
N PRO A 190 14.71 -32.91 8.95
CA PRO A 190 15.46 -34.08 8.49
C PRO A 190 16.97 -33.98 8.75
N LEU A 191 17.56 -32.79 8.65
CA LEU A 191 18.97 -32.56 8.98
C LEU A 191 19.22 -32.76 10.48
N SER A 192 18.31 -32.27 11.31
CA SER A 192 18.38 -32.45 12.77
C SER A 192 18.31 -33.93 13.14
N LEU A 193 17.45 -34.71 12.47
CA LEU A 193 17.35 -36.15 12.69
C LEU A 193 18.60 -36.89 12.20
N ALA A 194 19.20 -36.46 11.08
CA ALA A 194 20.44 -37.03 10.60
C ALA A 194 21.56 -36.91 11.64
N CYS A 195 21.66 -35.78 12.35
CA CYS A 195 22.58 -35.61 13.48
C CYS A 195 22.26 -36.58 14.64
N ALA A 196 20.97 -36.79 14.96
CA ALA A 196 20.56 -37.70 16.02
C ALA A 196 20.83 -39.19 15.70
N LEU A 197 21.07 -39.52 14.43
CA LEU A 197 21.40 -40.87 13.91
C LEU A 197 22.91 -41.10 13.70
N GLU A 198 23.76 -40.11 13.96
CA GLU A 198 25.22 -40.24 13.86
C GLU A 198 25.77 -41.34 14.79
N LEU A 199 26.96 -41.90 14.48
CA LEU A 199 27.58 -42.89 15.35
C LEU A 199 27.83 -42.31 16.75
N GLY A 200 27.31 -42.97 17.78
CA GLY A 200 27.39 -42.50 19.17
C GLY A 200 26.27 -41.53 19.58
N ALA A 201 25.37 -41.15 18.67
CA ALA A 201 24.18 -40.38 18.99
C ALA A 201 23.04 -41.28 19.53
N PRO A 202 22.03 -40.72 20.24
CA PRO A 202 21.03 -41.52 20.94
C PRO A 202 20.11 -42.36 20.06
N LEU A 203 19.96 -42.03 18.77
CA LEU A 203 19.16 -42.83 17.82
C LEU A 203 20.01 -43.73 16.93
N ALA A 204 21.32 -43.87 17.21
CA ALA A 204 22.23 -44.65 16.38
C ALA A 204 21.83 -46.14 16.20
N SER A 205 20.95 -46.69 17.04
CA SER A 205 20.50 -48.08 16.94
C SER A 205 19.62 -48.36 15.71
N ILE A 206 18.90 -47.37 15.19
CA ILE A 206 17.97 -47.54 14.05
C ILE A 206 18.57 -47.09 12.71
N ARG A 207 19.83 -46.66 12.74
CA ARG A 207 20.58 -46.05 11.62
C ARG A 207 20.61 -46.88 10.34
N ASP A 208 20.58 -48.20 10.46
CA ASP A 208 20.75 -49.18 9.38
C ASP A 208 19.41 -49.82 8.98
N GLU A 209 18.30 -49.40 9.59
CA GLU A 209 16.95 -49.94 9.37
C GLU A 209 15.93 -48.88 8.92
N PHE A 210 16.09 -47.62 9.35
CA PHE A 210 15.10 -46.58 9.06
C PHE A 210 15.15 -46.10 7.59
N GLU A 211 14.22 -46.57 6.77
CA GLU A 211 14.03 -46.11 5.39
C GLU A 211 13.06 -44.93 5.30
N ILE A 212 13.21 -44.10 4.28
CA ILE A 212 12.31 -42.99 3.99
C ILE A 212 12.06 -42.86 2.49
N GLU A 213 10.87 -42.40 2.13
CA GLU A 213 10.51 -42.10 0.74
C GLU A 213 10.99 -40.68 0.39
N LEU A 214 11.79 -40.56 -0.67
CA LEU A 214 12.19 -39.27 -1.25
C LEU A 214 10.99 -38.60 -1.97
N CYS A 215 11.08 -37.31 -2.27
CA CYS A 215 10.00 -36.66 -3.03
C CYS A 215 9.78 -37.25 -4.43
N THR A 216 10.76 -37.96 -4.98
CA THR A 216 10.70 -38.69 -6.25
C THR A 216 9.91 -40.00 -6.15
N GLY A 217 9.61 -40.47 -4.94
CA GLY A 217 8.97 -41.78 -4.67
C GLY A 217 9.96 -42.92 -4.45
N GLU A 218 11.27 -42.69 -4.57
CA GLU A 218 12.30 -43.69 -4.24
C GLU A 218 12.40 -43.90 -2.73
N LYS A 219 12.50 -45.15 -2.27
CA LYS A 219 12.79 -45.46 -0.86
C LYS A 219 14.29 -45.68 -0.67
N LYS A 220 14.83 -45.06 0.38
CA LYS A 220 16.27 -45.11 0.68
C LYS A 220 16.48 -45.12 2.19
N LEU A 221 17.56 -45.76 2.65
CA LEU A 221 17.98 -45.70 4.04
C LEU A 221 18.26 -44.24 4.43
N PHE A 222 17.68 -43.76 5.53
CA PHE A 222 17.73 -42.34 5.94
C PHE A 222 19.17 -41.82 6.05
N THR A 223 20.08 -42.64 6.58
CA THR A 223 21.50 -42.30 6.76
C THR A 223 22.32 -42.28 5.46
N LYS A 224 21.71 -42.67 4.33
CA LYS A 224 22.32 -42.60 2.98
C LYS A 224 21.86 -41.40 2.17
N LEU A 225 20.95 -40.59 2.70
CA LEU A 225 20.50 -39.38 2.02
C LEU A 225 21.62 -38.34 2.01
N ASP A 226 21.79 -37.66 0.88
CA ASP A 226 22.65 -36.48 0.82
C ASP A 226 21.90 -35.22 1.34
N THR A 227 22.63 -34.11 1.49
CA THR A 227 22.04 -32.84 1.95
C THR A 227 20.86 -32.38 1.08
N TRP A 228 20.93 -32.60 -0.23
CA TRP A 228 19.88 -32.17 -1.15
C TRP A 228 18.61 -33.01 -0.98
N GLU A 229 18.74 -34.33 -0.84
CA GLU A 229 17.63 -35.23 -0.58
C GLU A 229 16.96 -34.93 0.76
N LEU A 230 17.74 -34.71 1.83
CA LEU A 230 17.24 -34.34 3.17
C LEU A 230 16.43 -33.04 3.15
N LEU A 231 16.89 -32.03 2.40
CA LEU A 231 16.21 -30.75 2.25
C LEU A 231 14.97 -30.81 1.35
N ASN A 232 14.72 -31.91 0.65
CA ASN A 232 13.65 -32.03 -0.34
C ASN A 232 12.66 -33.17 -0.07
N LEU A 233 12.63 -33.71 1.14
CA LEU A 233 11.52 -34.57 1.57
C LEU A 233 10.18 -33.81 1.46
N LYS A 234 9.10 -34.54 1.13
CA LYS A 234 7.75 -33.93 1.05
C LYS A 234 7.33 -33.49 2.47
N PRO A 235 6.56 -32.40 2.61
CA PRO A 235 6.04 -31.98 3.92
C PRO A 235 5.41 -33.12 4.72
N GLU A 236 4.48 -33.86 4.10
CA GLU A 236 3.80 -35.01 4.70
C GLU A 236 4.77 -36.11 5.18
N THR A 237 5.82 -36.39 4.41
CA THR A 237 6.83 -37.38 4.77
C THR A 237 7.61 -36.96 6.00
N VAL A 238 7.86 -35.66 6.20
CA VAL A 238 8.56 -35.17 7.40
C VAL A 238 7.66 -35.22 8.62
N PHE A 239 6.37 -34.89 8.49
CA PHE A 239 5.42 -34.92 9.61
C PHE A 239 5.15 -36.34 10.12
N GLU A 240 5.25 -37.34 9.27
CA GLU A 240 5.10 -38.75 9.63
C GLU A 240 6.28 -39.31 10.42
N ILE A 241 7.46 -38.67 10.38
CA ILE A 241 8.68 -39.22 10.98
C ILE A 241 8.50 -39.56 12.48
N PRO A 242 8.03 -38.66 13.37
CA PRO A 242 7.86 -39.00 14.78
C PRO A 242 7.01 -40.26 15.01
N GLU A 243 5.89 -40.39 14.29
CA GLU A 243 4.99 -41.53 14.43
C GLU A 243 5.58 -42.81 13.84
N ARG A 244 6.33 -42.70 12.75
CA ARG A 244 7.07 -43.82 12.20
C ARG A 244 8.14 -44.31 13.17
N LEU A 245 8.85 -43.40 13.84
CA LEU A 245 9.84 -43.77 14.85
C LEU A 245 9.19 -44.49 16.05
N GLU A 246 8.00 -44.06 16.45
CA GLU A 246 7.22 -44.71 17.51
C GLU A 246 6.68 -46.08 17.07
N ASN A 247 6.02 -46.16 15.92
CA ASN A 247 5.36 -47.37 15.44
C ASN A 247 6.33 -48.45 14.94
N GLU A 248 7.44 -48.07 14.28
CA GLU A 248 8.40 -49.01 13.69
C GLU A 248 9.47 -49.44 14.69
N PHE A 249 9.85 -48.59 15.64
CA PHE A 249 11.00 -48.82 16.54
C PHE A 249 10.67 -48.70 18.04
N GLY A 250 9.44 -48.37 18.42
CA GLY A 250 9.04 -48.22 19.82
C GLY A 250 9.66 -46.99 20.51
N ILE A 251 10.08 -45.98 19.75
CA ILE A 251 10.66 -44.76 20.27
C ILE A 251 9.53 -43.84 20.74
N SER A 252 9.33 -43.72 22.06
CA SER A 252 8.25 -42.89 22.59
C SER A 252 8.42 -41.41 22.26
N SER A 253 7.30 -40.71 22.06
CA SER A 253 7.29 -39.26 21.79
C SER A 253 8.05 -38.45 22.85
N ALA A 254 7.91 -38.79 24.14
CA ALA A 254 8.63 -38.14 25.24
C ALA A 254 10.16 -38.30 25.13
N PHE A 255 10.64 -39.49 24.77
CA PHE A 255 12.08 -39.71 24.55
C PHE A 255 12.56 -38.93 23.32
N LEU A 256 11.80 -39.00 22.22
CA LEU A 256 12.12 -38.30 20.98
C LEU A 256 12.22 -36.78 21.21
N SER A 257 11.28 -36.19 21.95
CA SER A 257 11.31 -34.75 22.30
C SER A 257 12.56 -34.41 23.13
N GLY A 258 12.84 -35.19 24.18
CA GLY A 258 14.01 -34.95 25.02
C GLY A 258 15.34 -34.98 24.26
N ILE A 259 15.48 -35.88 23.26
CA ILE A 259 16.70 -36.01 22.47
C ILE A 259 16.76 -34.99 21.33
N MET A 260 15.70 -34.87 20.53
CA MET A 260 15.69 -34.01 19.33
C MET A 260 15.92 -32.55 19.67
N ASN A 261 15.51 -32.09 20.86
CA ASN A 261 15.75 -30.72 21.33
C ASN A 261 17.21 -30.27 21.26
N LYS A 262 18.19 -31.18 21.28
CA LYS A 262 19.61 -30.84 21.14
C LYS A 262 20.04 -30.53 19.71
N TYR A 263 19.29 -31.00 18.72
CA TYR A 263 19.65 -30.97 17.30
C TYR A 263 18.74 -30.05 16.47
N LEU A 264 17.54 -29.79 16.97
CA LEU A 264 16.56 -28.94 16.32
C LEU A 264 17.04 -27.48 16.19
N ILE A 265 16.70 -26.84 15.06
CA ILE A 265 17.05 -25.43 14.82
C ILE A 265 16.36 -24.45 15.77
N GLN A 266 15.30 -24.87 16.46
CA GLN A 266 14.72 -24.08 17.55
C GLN A 266 15.74 -23.86 18.68
N SER A 267 16.67 -24.80 18.88
CA SER A 267 17.69 -24.75 19.93
C SER A 267 19.05 -24.30 19.41
N THR A 268 19.49 -24.82 18.26
CA THR A 268 20.84 -24.57 17.74
C THR A 268 20.94 -23.32 16.86
N GLY A 269 19.81 -22.88 16.29
CA GLY A 269 19.81 -22.01 15.13
C GLY A 269 20.14 -22.77 13.83
N LYS A 270 19.57 -22.30 12.71
CA LYS A 270 19.70 -22.97 11.41
C LYS A 270 21.13 -22.94 10.85
N ASP A 271 21.88 -21.87 11.13
CA ASP A 271 23.20 -21.62 10.52
C ASP A 271 24.24 -22.68 10.93
N ILE A 272 24.06 -23.27 12.12
CA ILE A 272 24.89 -24.39 12.59
C ILE A 272 24.70 -25.61 11.68
N LEU A 273 23.45 -25.98 11.39
CA LEU A 273 23.15 -27.09 10.49
C LEU A 273 23.55 -26.75 9.05
N GLU A 274 23.33 -25.50 8.59
CA GLU A 274 23.81 -25.08 7.27
C GLU A 274 25.32 -25.29 7.11
N LYS A 275 26.12 -24.91 8.12
CA LYS A 275 27.55 -25.14 8.12
C LYS A 275 27.92 -26.62 8.17
N GLN A 276 27.25 -27.41 9.02
CA GLN A 276 27.54 -28.84 9.19
C GLN A 276 27.26 -29.65 7.92
N PHE A 277 26.19 -29.31 7.20
CA PHE A 277 25.77 -30.01 5.98
C PHE A 277 26.27 -29.38 4.68
N GLY A 278 27.17 -28.37 4.78
CA GLY A 278 27.80 -27.74 3.62
C GLY A 278 26.84 -26.90 2.76
N ILE A 279 25.80 -26.34 3.36
CA ILE A 279 24.81 -25.49 2.69
C ILE A 279 25.40 -24.08 2.56
N THR A 280 25.91 -23.75 1.37
CA THR A 280 26.51 -22.43 1.09
C THR A 280 25.56 -21.44 0.45
N LYS A 281 24.39 -21.90 -0.03
CA LYS A 281 23.33 -21.06 -0.59
C LYS A 281 22.11 -21.17 0.32
N PRO A 282 21.64 -20.07 0.93
CA PRO A 282 20.47 -20.11 1.81
C PRO A 282 19.23 -20.55 1.03
N SER A 283 18.34 -21.31 1.66
CA SER A 283 17.09 -21.73 1.03
C SER A 283 16.20 -20.52 0.70
N ARG A 284 15.44 -20.58 -0.39
CA ARG A 284 14.57 -19.49 -0.85
C ARG A 284 13.13 -19.65 -0.40
N TYR A 285 12.41 -18.53 -0.32
CA TYR A 285 10.99 -18.46 -0.04
C TYR A 285 10.35 -17.63 -1.16
N PHE A 286 9.39 -18.17 -1.90
CA PHE A 286 8.80 -17.47 -3.04
C PHE A 286 7.41 -16.91 -2.71
N VAL A 287 7.17 -15.65 -3.06
CA VAL A 287 5.89 -14.96 -2.83
C VAL A 287 5.58 -14.08 -4.04
N GLY A 288 4.31 -13.90 -4.42
CA GLY A 288 3.94 -12.95 -5.48
C GLY A 288 4.46 -11.53 -5.21
N GLY A 289 4.87 -10.80 -6.24
CA GLY A 289 5.46 -9.45 -6.11
C GLY A 289 4.55 -8.43 -5.39
N THR A 290 3.25 -8.68 -5.38
CA THR A 290 2.20 -7.89 -4.67
C THR A 290 1.99 -8.32 -3.22
N LYS A 291 2.98 -8.98 -2.61
CA LYS A 291 2.95 -9.49 -1.24
C LYS A 291 2.67 -8.40 -0.21
N HIS A 292 1.94 -8.79 0.84
CA HIS A 292 1.82 -7.98 2.04
C HIS A 292 3.17 -7.86 2.76
N TYR A 293 3.43 -6.71 3.40
CA TYR A 293 4.70 -6.42 4.08
C TYR A 293 5.03 -7.39 5.24
N SER A 294 4.05 -8.19 5.71
CA SER A 294 4.27 -9.23 6.73
C SER A 294 5.28 -10.29 6.30
N TRP A 295 5.43 -10.56 5.00
CA TRP A 295 6.36 -11.56 4.47
C TRP A 295 7.85 -11.20 4.68
N PRO A 296 8.36 -10.07 4.15
CA PRO A 296 9.75 -9.66 4.42
C PRO A 296 10.01 -9.41 5.91
N LYS A 297 9.02 -8.85 6.64
CA LYS A 297 9.11 -8.68 8.10
C LYS A 297 9.24 -10.02 8.83
N GLY A 298 8.43 -11.02 8.48
CA GLY A 298 8.47 -12.34 9.09
C GLY A 298 9.76 -13.09 8.80
N ALA A 299 10.31 -12.97 7.59
CA ALA A 299 11.63 -13.50 7.26
C ALA A 299 12.76 -12.87 8.07
N ALA A 300 12.68 -11.55 8.32
CA ALA A 300 13.64 -10.86 9.19
C ALA A 300 13.54 -11.36 10.65
N ILE A 301 12.32 -11.46 11.20
CA ILE A 301 12.08 -11.93 12.58
C ILE A 301 12.57 -13.39 12.77
N THR A 302 12.35 -14.25 11.79
CA THR A 302 12.72 -15.68 11.86
C THR A 302 14.20 -15.95 11.54
N GLY A 303 15.01 -14.93 11.28
CA GLY A 303 16.43 -15.09 10.94
C GLY A 303 16.69 -15.69 9.55
N ILE A 304 15.69 -15.69 8.67
CA ILE A 304 15.84 -16.05 7.25
C ILE A 304 16.45 -14.87 6.47
N GLY A 305 16.10 -13.63 6.85
CA GLY A 305 16.49 -12.42 6.14
C GLY A 305 15.58 -12.11 4.96
N SER A 306 15.21 -10.84 4.80
CA SER A 306 14.28 -10.38 3.75
C SER A 306 14.75 -10.69 2.33
N ASP A 307 16.07 -10.71 2.10
CA ASP A 307 16.67 -10.99 0.78
C ASP A 307 16.45 -12.44 0.30
N ASN A 308 15.93 -13.30 1.18
CA ASN A 308 15.55 -14.67 0.84
C ASN A 308 14.04 -14.83 0.59
N ILE A 309 13.25 -13.75 0.73
CA ILE A 309 11.91 -13.64 0.14
C ILE A 309 12.08 -13.18 -1.31
N ILE A 310 11.84 -14.09 -2.25
CA ILE A 310 12.01 -13.84 -3.67
C ILE A 310 10.65 -13.55 -4.30
N ASP A 311 10.58 -12.40 -4.96
CA ASP A 311 9.38 -11.94 -5.63
C ASP A 311 9.18 -12.71 -6.93
N ILE A 312 7.99 -13.30 -7.06
CA ILE A 312 7.51 -13.86 -8.31
C ILE A 312 6.82 -12.72 -9.07
N PRO A 313 7.23 -12.43 -10.33
CA PRO A 313 6.55 -11.44 -11.15
C PRO A 313 5.05 -11.71 -11.28
N VAL A 314 4.27 -10.65 -11.47
CA VAL A 314 2.81 -10.74 -11.64
C VAL A 314 2.38 -10.58 -13.10
N ASP A 315 1.21 -11.11 -13.43
CA ASP A 315 0.52 -10.90 -14.71
C ASP A 315 -0.17 -9.52 -14.75
N ILE A 316 -0.81 -9.21 -15.88
CA ILE A 316 -1.50 -7.93 -16.07
C ILE A 316 -2.70 -7.71 -15.13
N ASN A 317 -3.16 -8.74 -14.42
CA ASN A 317 -4.22 -8.67 -13.41
C ASN A 317 -3.66 -8.66 -11.98
N ALA A 318 -2.36 -8.42 -11.81
CA ALA A 318 -1.65 -8.43 -10.55
C ALA A 318 -1.65 -9.78 -9.81
N ARG A 319 -1.86 -10.89 -10.54
CA ARG A 319 -1.75 -12.27 -10.03
C ARG A 319 -0.36 -12.82 -10.26
N LEU A 320 0.13 -13.69 -9.39
CA LEU A 320 1.39 -14.42 -9.57
C LEU A 320 1.48 -15.09 -10.95
N ASN A 321 2.58 -14.88 -11.67
CA ASN A 321 2.84 -15.50 -12.96
C ASN A 321 3.49 -16.89 -12.79
N ALA A 322 2.71 -17.95 -12.98
CA ALA A 322 3.17 -19.33 -12.82
C ALA A 322 4.31 -19.71 -13.78
N SER A 323 4.41 -19.09 -14.95
CA SER A 323 5.50 -19.35 -15.90
C SER A 323 6.82 -18.78 -15.42
N GLU A 324 6.81 -17.63 -14.74
CA GLU A 324 8.02 -17.06 -14.12
C GLU A 324 8.42 -17.85 -12.86
N LEU A 325 7.44 -18.33 -12.07
CA LEU A 325 7.72 -19.25 -10.97
C LEU A 325 8.40 -20.54 -11.47
N ASP A 326 7.94 -21.13 -12.58
CA ASP A 326 8.56 -22.31 -13.17
C ASP A 326 10.05 -22.08 -13.48
N LYS A 327 10.41 -20.93 -14.07
CA LYS A 327 11.81 -20.57 -14.33
C LYS A 327 12.64 -20.44 -13.05
N LEU A 328 12.07 -19.81 -12.01
CA LEU A 328 12.73 -19.63 -10.71
C LEU A 328 12.97 -20.98 -10.00
N LEU A 329 12.00 -21.90 -10.04
CA LEU A 329 12.12 -23.24 -9.50
C LEU A 329 13.14 -24.09 -10.27
N GLN A 330 13.13 -24.00 -11.61
CA GLN A 330 14.12 -24.67 -12.45
C GLN A 330 15.54 -24.25 -12.10
N LYS A 331 15.76 -22.94 -11.92
CA LYS A 331 17.06 -22.40 -11.47
C LYS A 331 17.46 -22.95 -10.10
N CYS A 332 16.53 -23.03 -9.15
CA CYS A 332 16.79 -23.60 -7.83
C CYS A 332 17.19 -25.08 -7.90
N LEU A 333 16.54 -25.86 -8.76
CA LEU A 333 16.87 -27.26 -9.02
C LEU A 333 18.29 -27.41 -9.61
N GLU A 334 18.61 -26.63 -10.65
CA GLU A 334 19.92 -26.64 -11.32
C GLU A 334 21.06 -26.23 -10.37
N GLU A 335 20.81 -25.26 -9.50
CA GLU A 335 21.78 -24.72 -8.57
C GLU A 335 21.85 -25.46 -7.23
N LYS A 336 21.04 -26.52 -7.04
CA LYS A 336 20.83 -27.22 -5.77
C LYS A 336 20.56 -26.26 -4.60
N GLN A 337 19.71 -25.26 -4.83
CA GLN A 337 19.25 -24.31 -3.83
C GLN A 337 17.84 -24.69 -3.36
N ALA A 338 17.70 -25.09 -2.09
CA ALA A 338 16.43 -25.59 -1.57
C ALA A 338 15.39 -24.47 -1.40
N VAL A 339 14.11 -24.86 -1.34
CA VAL A 339 12.98 -23.93 -1.24
C VAL A 339 12.18 -24.26 0.02
N TYR A 340 12.02 -23.29 0.92
CA TYR A 340 11.18 -23.42 2.11
C TYR A 340 9.72 -23.62 1.70
N ALA A 341 9.17 -22.62 1.02
CA ALA A 341 7.79 -22.60 0.60
C ALA A 341 7.56 -21.69 -0.62
N VAL A 342 6.44 -21.92 -1.29
CA VAL A 342 5.83 -21.00 -2.25
C VAL A 342 4.50 -20.51 -1.67
N VAL A 343 4.26 -19.21 -1.77
CA VAL A 343 3.03 -18.57 -1.29
C VAL A 343 2.15 -18.19 -2.47
N SER A 344 0.89 -18.61 -2.42
CA SER A 344 -0.18 -18.09 -3.28
C SER A 344 -1.01 -17.09 -2.48
N ILE A 345 -1.12 -15.85 -2.98
CA ILE A 345 -1.92 -14.80 -2.38
C ILE A 345 -3.37 -14.95 -2.88
N MET A 346 -4.27 -15.23 -1.97
CA MET A 346 -5.67 -15.50 -2.27
C MET A 346 -6.50 -14.27 -1.92
N GLY A 347 -6.36 -13.23 -2.74
CA GLY A 347 -6.95 -11.90 -2.50
C GLY A 347 -5.91 -10.87 -2.09
N SER A 348 -5.15 -10.36 -3.06
CA SER A 348 -4.09 -9.36 -2.83
C SER A 348 -4.62 -8.08 -2.17
N THR A 349 -3.83 -7.45 -1.30
CA THR A 349 -4.23 -6.26 -0.52
C THR A 349 -4.79 -5.12 -1.35
N ASP A 350 -4.17 -4.84 -2.51
CA ASP A 350 -4.45 -3.62 -3.27
C ASP A 350 -5.43 -3.82 -4.43
N HIS A 351 -5.66 -5.06 -4.87
CA HIS A 351 -6.47 -5.38 -6.07
C HIS A 351 -7.45 -6.54 -5.90
N GLY A 352 -7.44 -7.20 -4.73
CA GLY A 352 -8.24 -8.39 -4.50
C GLY A 352 -7.93 -9.54 -5.47
N ALA A 353 -6.75 -9.55 -6.10
CA ALA A 353 -6.34 -10.54 -7.10
C ALA A 353 -6.16 -11.93 -6.45
N VAL A 354 -6.57 -12.98 -7.15
CA VAL A 354 -6.45 -14.37 -6.68
C VAL A 354 -5.43 -15.11 -7.51
N ASP A 355 -4.33 -15.50 -6.85
CA ASP A 355 -3.22 -16.22 -7.48
C ASP A 355 -3.65 -17.60 -8.00
N PRO A 356 -2.98 -18.10 -9.06
CA PRO A 356 -3.26 -19.40 -9.65
C PRO A 356 -2.71 -20.56 -8.80
N ILE A 357 -3.22 -20.75 -7.58
CA ILE A 357 -2.75 -21.79 -6.66
C ILE A 357 -2.85 -23.21 -7.24
N LYS A 358 -3.79 -23.47 -8.15
CA LYS A 358 -3.85 -24.72 -8.91
C LYS A 358 -2.55 -24.96 -9.68
N ASP A 359 -2.05 -23.95 -10.39
CA ASP A 359 -0.84 -24.06 -11.19
C ASP A 359 0.41 -24.17 -10.31
N VAL A 360 0.44 -23.47 -9.16
CA VAL A 360 1.51 -23.63 -8.15
C VAL A 360 1.53 -25.06 -7.58
N TRP A 361 0.37 -25.63 -7.29
CA TRP A 361 0.26 -27.02 -6.84
C TRP A 361 0.72 -28.02 -7.92
N GLU A 362 0.36 -27.80 -9.19
CA GLU A 362 0.83 -28.60 -10.31
C GLU A 362 2.36 -28.50 -10.50
N LEU A 363 2.93 -27.30 -10.33
CA LEU A 363 4.38 -27.10 -10.32
C LEU A 363 5.06 -27.86 -9.16
N ARG A 364 4.49 -27.85 -7.95
CA ARG A 364 5.00 -28.65 -6.82
C ARG A 364 5.09 -30.13 -7.22
N ASN A 365 4.02 -30.67 -7.79
CA ASN A 365 3.96 -32.07 -8.24
C ASN A 365 4.97 -32.37 -9.37
N LYS A 366 5.18 -31.42 -10.29
CA LYS A 366 6.19 -31.51 -11.35
C LYS A 366 7.59 -31.59 -10.75
N TYR A 367 7.95 -30.67 -9.85
CA TYR A 367 9.29 -30.56 -9.29
C TYR A 367 9.62 -31.67 -8.28
N GLN A 368 8.64 -32.20 -7.55
CA GLN A 368 8.85 -33.35 -6.66
C GLN A 368 9.38 -34.56 -7.42
N LYS A 369 8.86 -34.82 -8.64
CA LYS A 369 9.36 -35.88 -9.53
C LYS A 369 10.80 -35.65 -10.00
N LEU A 370 11.27 -34.40 -9.95
CA LEU A 370 12.63 -33.99 -10.31
C LEU A 370 13.57 -33.87 -9.10
N GLY A 371 13.09 -34.15 -7.89
CA GLY A 371 13.91 -34.09 -6.67
C GLY A 371 13.88 -32.76 -5.93
N LEU A 372 12.93 -31.85 -6.21
CA LEU A 372 12.74 -30.58 -5.50
C LEU A 372 11.36 -30.52 -4.83
N SER A 373 11.30 -30.27 -3.52
CA SER A 373 10.04 -30.12 -2.78
C SER A 373 10.02 -28.87 -1.89
N PHE A 374 8.82 -28.32 -1.69
CA PHE A 374 8.57 -27.11 -0.93
C PHE A 374 7.18 -27.15 -0.29
N ALA A 375 7.00 -26.41 0.80
CA ALA A 375 5.67 -26.22 1.39
C ALA A 375 4.84 -25.27 0.52
N LEU A 376 3.53 -25.49 0.43
CA LEU A 376 2.59 -24.57 -0.21
C LEU A 376 1.80 -23.86 0.88
N HIS A 377 1.97 -22.54 0.99
CA HIS A 377 1.14 -21.71 1.87
C HIS A 377 0.17 -20.88 1.03
N ALA A 378 -1.07 -20.75 1.49
CA ALA A 378 -2.01 -19.79 0.92
C ALA A 378 -2.22 -18.61 1.88
N ASP A 379 -1.83 -17.42 1.44
CA ASP A 379 -2.18 -16.19 2.16
C ASP A 379 -3.62 -15.81 1.78
N ALA A 380 -4.58 -16.39 2.50
CA ALA A 380 -6.01 -16.13 2.31
C ALA A 380 -6.56 -15.23 3.42
N ALA A 381 -5.73 -14.35 3.97
CA ALA A 381 -6.15 -13.38 4.99
C ALA A 381 -7.42 -12.64 4.53
N TRP A 382 -7.44 -12.19 3.27
CA TRP A 382 -8.63 -11.60 2.64
C TRP A 382 -9.58 -12.63 2.04
N GLY A 383 -9.11 -13.52 1.17
CA GLY A 383 -9.97 -14.38 0.35
C GLY A 383 -10.54 -15.61 1.05
N GLY A 384 -10.14 -15.91 2.27
CA GLY A 384 -10.50 -17.14 2.97
C GLY A 384 -12.00 -17.33 3.15
N TYR A 385 -12.72 -16.33 3.66
CA TYR A 385 -14.18 -16.43 3.86
C TYR A 385 -14.97 -16.51 2.55
N PHE A 386 -14.42 -16.07 1.41
CA PHE A 386 -15.09 -16.20 0.12
C PHE A 386 -15.24 -17.67 -0.32
N THR A 387 -14.51 -18.60 0.30
CA THR A 387 -14.75 -20.05 0.11
C THR A 387 -16.15 -20.48 0.56
N SER A 388 -16.83 -19.71 1.42
CA SER A 388 -18.23 -19.98 1.80
C SER A 388 -19.20 -19.95 0.60
N LEU A 389 -18.88 -19.20 -0.47
CA LEU A 389 -19.62 -19.22 -1.75
C LEU A 389 -19.59 -20.60 -2.45
N LEU A 390 -18.63 -21.46 -2.09
CA LEU A 390 -18.48 -22.82 -2.63
C LEU A 390 -19.13 -23.90 -1.75
N ARG A 391 -19.56 -23.56 -0.52
CA ARG A 391 -20.04 -24.54 0.46
C ARG A 391 -21.56 -24.61 0.46
N GLU A 392 -22.06 -25.84 0.38
CA GLU A 392 -23.49 -26.14 0.46
C GLU A 392 -23.98 -26.10 1.90
N GLU A 393 -25.21 -25.62 2.11
CA GLU A 393 -25.88 -25.66 3.40
C GLU A 393 -26.43 -27.07 3.66
N ARG A 394 -26.38 -27.57 4.90
CA ARG A 394 -26.81 -28.94 5.21
C ARG A 394 -28.32 -29.11 5.42
N LEU A 395 -29.15 -28.08 5.65
CA LEU A 395 -30.62 -28.23 5.84
C LEU A 395 -31.46 -26.97 5.53
N TRP A 396 -32.69 -27.23 5.04
CA TRP A 396 -33.96 -26.46 4.90
C TRP A 396 -34.05 -25.18 4.05
N ALA A 397 -35.21 -25.03 3.37
CA ALA A 397 -35.55 -23.95 2.44
C ALA A 397 -36.55 -22.96 3.08
N LEU A 398 -36.45 -21.69 2.67
CA LEU A 398 -37.13 -20.54 3.30
C LEU A 398 -38.45 -20.09 2.61
N PRO A 399 -39.36 -19.40 3.33
CA PRO A 399 -40.64 -18.82 2.85
C PRO A 399 -40.54 -17.40 2.20
N ILE A 400 -41.65 -16.87 1.68
CA ILE A 400 -41.70 -15.77 0.66
C ILE A 400 -42.34 -14.47 1.20
N ASP A 401 -41.81 -13.29 0.82
CA ASP A 401 -42.39 -11.95 1.08
C ASP A 401 -42.39 -11.03 -0.19
N PRO A 402 -43.55 -10.49 -0.62
CA PRO A 402 -43.72 -9.69 -1.85
C PRO A 402 -43.51 -8.14 -1.79
N GLY A 403 -42.95 -7.52 -0.74
CA GLY A 403 -42.70 -6.06 -0.66
C GLY A 403 -41.22 -5.61 -0.84
N ASN A 404 -40.89 -4.76 -1.83
CA ASN A 404 -39.56 -4.74 -2.52
C ASN A 404 -38.58 -3.55 -2.23
N LYS A 405 -37.30 -3.86 -1.91
CA LYS A 405 -36.03 -3.15 -2.26
C LYS A 405 -34.83 -4.14 -2.23
N TYR A 406 -34.47 -4.76 -3.37
CA TYR A 406 -33.57 -5.94 -3.44
C TYR A 406 -32.09 -5.68 -3.86
N VAL A 407 -31.13 -6.46 -3.30
CA VAL A 407 -29.69 -6.54 -3.70
C VAL A 407 -29.31 -7.98 -4.13
N PRO A 408 -28.75 -8.20 -5.33
CA PRO A 408 -28.33 -9.53 -5.80
C PRO A 408 -26.98 -10.04 -5.26
N GLU A 409 -26.86 -11.37 -5.15
CA GLU A 409 -25.58 -12.05 -4.94
C GLU A 409 -24.81 -12.22 -6.27
N LEU A 410 -23.51 -11.94 -6.26
CA LEU A 410 -22.62 -12.27 -7.37
C LEU A 410 -21.93 -13.63 -7.15
N ALA A 411 -21.94 -14.46 -8.19
CA ALA A 411 -21.14 -15.69 -8.20
C ALA A 411 -19.69 -15.39 -8.57
N LEU A 412 -18.76 -16.17 -8.01
CA LEU A 412 -17.34 -16.11 -8.35
C LEU A 412 -17.11 -16.32 -9.85
N SER A 413 -16.09 -15.62 -10.39
CA SER A 413 -15.58 -15.89 -11.74
C SER A 413 -15.09 -17.35 -11.85
N ALA A 414 -14.99 -17.88 -13.06
CA ALA A 414 -14.49 -19.25 -13.28
C ALA A 414 -13.07 -19.43 -12.72
N HIS A 415 -12.18 -18.46 -12.95
CA HIS A 415 -10.83 -18.45 -12.39
C HIS A 415 -10.88 -18.49 -10.87
N THR A 416 -11.52 -17.50 -10.24
CA THR A 416 -11.58 -17.36 -8.78
C THR A 416 -12.16 -18.60 -8.11
N ARG A 417 -13.24 -19.16 -8.67
CA ARG A 417 -13.85 -20.41 -8.20
C ARG A 417 -12.87 -21.57 -8.21
N THR A 418 -12.15 -21.76 -9.32
CA THR A 418 -11.15 -22.82 -9.44
C THR A 418 -10.05 -22.66 -8.40
N GLN A 419 -9.51 -21.46 -8.24
CA GLN A 419 -8.40 -21.24 -7.31
C GLN A 419 -8.82 -21.41 -5.84
N LEU A 420 -9.98 -20.88 -5.45
CA LEU A 420 -10.50 -21.07 -4.09
C LEU A 420 -10.82 -22.55 -3.78
N ASP A 421 -11.25 -23.36 -4.74
CA ASP A 421 -11.44 -24.81 -4.52
C ASP A 421 -10.11 -25.58 -4.34
N HIS A 422 -9.00 -25.02 -4.82
CA HIS A 422 -7.66 -25.62 -4.70
C HIS A 422 -6.93 -25.24 -3.40
N LEU A 423 -7.50 -24.35 -2.57
CA LEU A 423 -6.98 -24.05 -1.23
C LEU A 423 -6.75 -25.31 -0.38
N LYS A 424 -7.61 -26.32 -0.53
CA LYS A 424 -7.52 -27.62 0.17
C LYS A 424 -6.19 -28.37 -0.02
N TYR A 425 -5.38 -27.99 -1.00
CA TYR A 425 -4.07 -28.60 -1.27
C TYR A 425 -2.88 -27.83 -0.68
N ALA A 426 -3.09 -26.63 -0.15
CA ALA A 426 -2.08 -25.91 0.61
C ALA A 426 -1.81 -26.63 1.94
N ASP A 427 -0.56 -26.62 2.38
CA ASP A 427 -0.15 -27.24 3.65
C ASP A 427 -0.57 -26.36 4.85
N SER A 428 -0.62 -25.04 4.64
CA SER A 428 -1.16 -24.08 5.60
C SER A 428 -1.88 -22.92 4.90
N ILE A 429 -2.87 -22.34 5.58
CA ILE A 429 -3.68 -21.23 5.10
C ILE A 429 -3.83 -20.18 6.20
N THR A 430 -3.39 -18.95 5.92
CA THR A 430 -3.76 -17.78 6.75
C THR A 430 -5.16 -17.31 6.36
N ILE A 431 -5.99 -16.94 7.34
CA ILE A 431 -7.34 -16.40 7.14
C ILE A 431 -7.65 -15.37 8.23
N ASP A 432 -8.24 -14.23 7.88
CA ASP A 432 -8.57 -13.19 8.86
C ASP A 432 -10.09 -13.04 9.07
N PRO A 433 -10.63 -13.58 10.17
CA PRO A 433 -11.97 -13.26 10.64
C PRO A 433 -12.26 -11.75 10.74
N HIS A 434 -11.26 -10.94 11.14
CA HIS A 434 -11.40 -9.47 11.23
C HIS A 434 -11.34 -8.72 9.89
N LYS A 435 -11.14 -9.46 8.79
CA LYS A 435 -11.30 -8.96 7.42
C LYS A 435 -12.65 -9.44 6.91
N SER A 436 -12.67 -10.30 5.89
CA SER A 436 -13.89 -10.76 5.20
C SER A 436 -14.84 -11.60 6.07
N GLY A 437 -14.46 -11.92 7.31
CA GLY A 437 -15.34 -12.50 8.32
C GLY A 437 -16.22 -11.49 9.09
N TYR A 438 -16.05 -10.17 8.89
CA TYR A 438 -16.84 -9.12 9.56
C TYR A 438 -16.75 -9.15 11.11
N ILE A 439 -15.73 -9.79 11.67
CA ILE A 439 -15.54 -9.86 13.12
C ILE A 439 -14.69 -8.66 13.57
N PRO A 440 -14.93 -8.05 14.75
CA PRO A 440 -14.09 -6.96 15.22
C PRO A 440 -12.62 -7.39 15.41
N TYR A 441 -11.69 -6.45 15.21
CA TYR A 441 -10.31 -6.63 15.62
C TYR A 441 -10.21 -6.86 17.14
N PRO A 442 -9.24 -7.68 17.62
CA PRO A 442 -8.34 -8.53 16.85
C PRO A 442 -8.93 -9.93 16.61
N ALA A 443 -8.83 -10.44 15.37
CA ALA A 443 -9.12 -11.83 15.03
C ALA A 443 -8.49 -12.21 13.67
N GLY A 444 -7.27 -12.74 13.70
CA GLY A 444 -6.64 -13.49 12.60
C GLY A 444 -6.76 -15.00 12.80
N GLY A 445 -6.20 -15.79 11.90
CA GLY A 445 -6.23 -17.24 12.02
C GLY A 445 -5.26 -17.96 11.08
N LEU A 446 -4.81 -19.13 11.53
CA LEU A 446 -3.94 -20.03 10.78
C LEU A 446 -4.53 -21.44 10.83
N CYS A 447 -4.64 -22.08 9.67
CA CYS A 447 -5.11 -23.46 9.52
C CYS A 447 -3.99 -24.30 8.90
N TYR A 448 -3.70 -25.46 9.48
CA TYR A 448 -2.82 -26.48 8.93
C TYR A 448 -3.66 -27.61 8.34
N ARG A 449 -3.28 -28.05 7.13
CA ARG A 449 -3.89 -29.21 6.48
C ARG A 449 -3.67 -30.48 7.28
N ASP A 450 -2.45 -30.61 7.81
CA ASP A 450 -2.03 -31.66 8.72
C ASP A 450 -1.77 -31.05 10.08
N GLY A 451 -2.58 -31.41 11.08
CA GLY A 451 -2.51 -30.82 12.41
C GLY A 451 -1.17 -30.98 13.10
N ARG A 452 -0.35 -31.98 12.70
CA ARG A 452 0.98 -32.23 13.27
C ARG A 452 1.98 -31.13 12.97
N MET A 453 1.72 -30.30 11.95
CA MET A 453 2.54 -29.13 11.62
C MET A 453 2.69 -28.16 12.80
N ARG A 454 1.70 -28.06 13.69
CA ARG A 454 1.73 -27.18 14.86
C ARG A 454 2.86 -27.52 15.85
N PHE A 455 3.36 -28.75 15.86
CA PHE A 455 4.44 -29.14 16.78
C PHE A 455 5.80 -28.60 16.34
N LEU A 456 5.96 -28.24 15.06
CA LEU A 456 7.22 -27.67 14.54
C LEU A 456 7.56 -26.32 15.15
N VAL A 457 6.59 -25.60 15.73
CA VAL A 457 6.83 -24.35 16.47
C VAL A 457 7.06 -24.58 17.97
N THR A 458 7.21 -25.84 18.37
CA THR A 458 7.45 -26.25 19.76
C THR A 458 8.74 -27.07 19.89
N TRP A 459 9.05 -27.50 21.11
CA TRP A 459 10.07 -28.51 21.43
C TRP A 459 9.45 -29.89 21.76
N LEU A 460 8.18 -30.07 21.39
CA LEU A 460 7.39 -31.28 21.65
C LEU A 460 7.17 -32.03 20.34
N ASN A 461 7.00 -33.35 20.43
CA ASN A 461 6.57 -34.20 19.31
C ASN A 461 5.11 -34.62 19.53
N PRO A 462 4.33 -34.89 18.47
CA PRO A 462 3.00 -35.46 18.63
C PRO A 462 3.08 -36.79 19.39
N ASP A 463 2.14 -37.03 20.32
CA ASP A 463 1.99 -38.30 21.03
C ASP A 463 0.90 -39.12 20.30
N VAL A 464 1.25 -40.29 19.78
CA VAL A 464 0.33 -41.13 18.98
C VAL A 464 -0.81 -41.72 19.83
N TYR A 465 -0.64 -41.78 21.16
CA TYR A 465 -1.56 -42.46 22.08
C TYR A 465 -2.39 -41.53 22.98
N LYS A 466 -2.22 -40.21 22.84
CA LYS A 466 -3.07 -39.23 23.53
C LYS A 466 -3.93 -38.48 22.53
N ASP A 467 -5.25 -38.65 22.65
CA ASP A 467 -6.22 -37.68 22.13
C ASP A 467 -6.02 -36.37 22.93
N SER A 468 -5.10 -35.52 22.48
CA SER A 468 -4.73 -34.26 23.12
C SER A 468 -5.80 -33.17 23.02
N ASP A 469 -6.95 -33.46 22.39
CA ASP A 469 -8.01 -32.50 22.09
C ASP A 469 -8.70 -31.92 23.35
N GLY A 470 -8.36 -32.38 24.57
CA GLY A 470 -8.98 -31.93 25.83
C GLY A 470 -8.07 -31.26 26.87
N ASP A 471 -6.78 -31.58 26.92
CA ASP A 471 -5.89 -31.20 28.05
C ASP A 471 -4.84 -30.12 27.71
N GLU A 472 -4.65 -29.78 26.43
CA GLU A 472 -3.56 -28.87 26.01
C GLU A 472 -4.04 -27.43 25.76
N GLY A 473 -3.34 -26.45 26.34
CA GLY A 473 -3.63 -25.03 26.13
C GLY A 473 -3.33 -24.56 24.70
N MET A 474 -4.17 -23.70 24.13
CA MET A 474 -4.01 -23.21 22.75
C MET A 474 -2.80 -22.28 22.58
N GLY A 475 -2.24 -21.75 23.66
CA GLY A 475 -1.15 -20.76 23.63
C GLY A 475 0.26 -21.30 23.45
N VAL A 476 0.45 -22.61 23.27
CA VAL A 476 1.80 -23.20 23.05
C VAL A 476 2.10 -23.45 21.57
N TYR A 477 1.08 -23.40 20.70
CA TYR A 477 1.17 -23.80 19.29
C TYR A 477 1.29 -22.62 18.31
N GLY A 478 1.87 -21.51 18.78
CA GLY A 478 2.00 -20.28 18.01
C GLY A 478 3.03 -19.31 18.61
N VAL A 479 3.06 -18.09 18.09
CA VAL A 479 3.95 -17.01 18.55
C VAL A 479 3.42 -16.35 19.83
N GLU A 480 2.10 -16.29 19.99
CA GLU A 480 1.44 -15.57 21.07
C GLU A 480 1.36 -16.40 22.36
N GLY A 481 1.36 -15.71 23.50
CA GLY A 481 1.12 -16.32 24.82
C GLY A 481 -0.31 -16.08 25.29
N SER A 482 -0.50 -15.14 26.22
CA SER A 482 -1.85 -14.74 26.66
C SER A 482 -2.67 -14.19 25.50
N LYS A 483 -3.90 -14.70 25.36
CA LYS A 483 -4.80 -14.36 24.26
C LYS A 483 -6.26 -14.35 24.72
N PRO A 484 -7.07 -13.39 24.27
CA PRO A 484 -8.43 -13.22 24.79
C PRO A 484 -9.34 -14.32 24.27
N GLY A 485 -9.97 -15.10 25.16
CA GLY A 485 -11.01 -16.06 24.76
C GLY A 485 -12.24 -15.40 24.13
N ALA A 486 -12.39 -14.08 24.26
CA ALA A 486 -13.42 -13.29 23.61
C ALA A 486 -13.31 -13.27 22.07
N ALA A 487 -12.10 -13.30 21.50
CA ALA A 487 -11.89 -13.29 20.05
C ALA A 487 -12.44 -14.54 19.34
N PRO A 488 -12.11 -15.78 19.76
CA PRO A 488 -12.72 -16.98 19.18
C PRO A 488 -14.22 -17.08 19.46
N VAL A 489 -14.73 -16.58 20.60
CA VAL A 489 -16.20 -16.54 20.84
C VAL A 489 -16.91 -15.62 19.86
N ALA A 490 -16.33 -14.45 19.56
CA ALA A 490 -16.86 -13.54 18.55
C ALA A 490 -16.94 -14.20 17.16
N ALA A 491 -15.90 -14.95 16.78
CA ALA A 491 -15.91 -15.73 15.54
C ALA A 491 -16.97 -16.84 15.57
N TRP A 492 -16.99 -17.63 16.64
CA TRP A 492 -17.91 -18.76 16.82
C TRP A 492 -19.38 -18.36 16.71
N ILE A 493 -19.81 -17.32 17.44
CA ILE A 493 -21.21 -16.89 17.40
C ILE A 493 -21.57 -16.33 16.01
N SER A 494 -20.65 -15.61 15.37
CA SER A 494 -20.83 -15.12 14.00
C SER A 494 -20.97 -16.28 13.01
N HIS A 495 -20.13 -17.31 13.11
CA HIS A 495 -20.20 -18.52 12.28
C HIS A 495 -21.53 -19.27 12.48
N ARG A 496 -22.05 -19.33 13.71
CA ARG A 496 -23.33 -20.00 14.00
C ARG A 496 -24.55 -19.22 13.53
N VAL A 497 -24.54 -17.90 13.65
CA VAL A 497 -25.68 -17.05 13.28
C VAL A 497 -25.73 -16.82 11.77
N ILE A 498 -24.58 -16.54 11.15
CA ILE A 498 -24.47 -16.22 9.73
C ILE A 498 -24.36 -17.51 8.89
N GLY A 499 -23.49 -18.44 9.30
CA GLY A 499 -23.25 -19.71 8.59
C GLY A 499 -22.10 -19.64 7.58
N LEU A 500 -21.13 -20.56 7.68
CA LEU A 500 -19.97 -20.66 6.76
C LEU A 500 -20.31 -21.37 5.43
N HIS A 501 -21.39 -20.94 4.78
CA HIS A 501 -21.90 -21.54 3.55
C HIS A 501 -22.57 -20.50 2.63
N LYS A 502 -22.99 -20.94 1.45
CA LYS A 502 -23.53 -20.07 0.39
C LYS A 502 -24.75 -19.25 0.80
N ASN A 503 -25.58 -19.76 1.72
CA ASN A 503 -26.77 -19.07 2.23
C ASN A 503 -26.50 -18.21 3.50
N GLY A 504 -25.24 -18.10 3.90
CA GLY A 504 -24.75 -17.35 5.05
C GLY A 504 -23.71 -16.31 4.64
N TYR A 505 -22.45 -16.51 5.04
CA TYR A 505 -21.32 -15.67 4.61
C TYR A 505 -21.20 -15.59 3.08
N GLY A 506 -21.57 -16.65 2.36
CA GLY A 506 -21.55 -16.61 0.90
C GLY A 506 -22.57 -15.63 0.33
N SER A 507 -23.73 -15.48 0.97
CA SER A 507 -24.75 -14.50 0.59
C SER A 507 -24.25 -13.08 0.89
N LEU A 508 -23.71 -12.88 2.10
CA LEU A 508 -23.10 -11.60 2.53
C LEU A 508 -22.02 -11.12 1.57
N LEU A 509 -21.04 -11.98 1.30
CA LEU A 509 -19.92 -11.68 0.42
C LEU A 509 -20.38 -11.58 -1.04
N GLY A 510 -21.37 -12.37 -1.46
CA GLY A 510 -21.97 -12.27 -2.78
C GLY A 510 -22.60 -10.91 -3.04
N GLU A 511 -23.34 -10.34 -2.08
CA GLU A 511 -23.93 -9.00 -2.19
C GLU A 511 -22.88 -7.87 -2.15
N ALA A 512 -21.84 -8.03 -1.32
CA ALA A 512 -20.67 -7.14 -1.33
C ALA A 512 -19.94 -7.17 -2.69
N MET A 513 -19.70 -8.35 -3.26
CA MET A 513 -19.09 -8.50 -4.58
C MET A 513 -19.94 -7.87 -5.69
N PHE A 514 -21.26 -8.04 -5.63
CA PHE A 514 -22.16 -7.37 -6.57
C PHE A 514 -22.06 -5.84 -6.44
N SER A 515 -22.04 -5.33 -5.20
CA SER A 515 -21.86 -3.90 -4.92
C SER A 515 -20.53 -3.37 -5.46
N CYS A 516 -19.45 -4.12 -5.26
CA CYS A 516 -18.13 -3.82 -5.82
C CYS A 516 -18.16 -3.76 -7.34
N THR A 517 -18.82 -4.72 -7.98
CA THR A 517 -18.94 -4.79 -9.44
C THR A 517 -19.78 -3.64 -9.99
N LYS A 518 -20.86 -3.26 -9.29
CA LYS A 518 -21.66 -2.07 -9.63
C LYS A 518 -20.79 -0.81 -9.58
N MET A 519 -19.95 -0.63 -8.56
CA MET A 519 -18.98 0.49 -8.52
C MET A 519 -17.99 0.43 -9.67
N TYR A 520 -17.43 -0.75 -9.98
CA TYR A 520 -16.56 -0.93 -11.15
C TYR A 520 -17.21 -0.48 -12.46
N THR A 521 -18.50 -0.75 -12.65
CA THR A 521 -19.21 -0.34 -13.88
C THR A 521 -19.26 1.18 -14.05
N HIS A 522 -19.26 1.96 -12.96
CA HIS A 522 -19.09 3.40 -13.03
C HIS A 522 -17.67 3.74 -13.47
N TRP A 523 -16.64 3.17 -12.83
CA TRP A 523 -15.23 3.46 -13.15
C TRP A 523 -14.87 3.20 -14.62
N VAL A 524 -15.40 2.13 -15.22
CA VAL A 524 -15.07 1.76 -16.62
C VAL A 524 -15.84 2.56 -17.68
N THR A 525 -16.86 3.32 -17.30
CA THR A 525 -17.73 4.06 -18.23
C THR A 525 -17.81 5.57 -17.96
N MET A 526 -17.25 6.05 -16.86
CA MET A 526 -17.39 7.43 -16.37
C MET A 526 -16.83 8.50 -17.31
N ASP A 527 -15.79 8.14 -18.07
CA ASP A 527 -15.01 8.97 -18.99
C ASP A 527 -15.55 8.99 -20.44
N MET A 528 -16.49 8.12 -20.81
CA MET A 528 -16.88 7.91 -22.22
C MET A 528 -17.36 9.16 -22.96
N ASP A 529 -18.04 10.07 -22.27
CA ASP A 529 -18.53 11.34 -22.83
C ASP A 529 -17.86 12.54 -22.13
N ASP A 530 -16.74 12.32 -21.44
CA ASP A 530 -16.06 13.37 -20.68
C ASP A 530 -14.97 14.06 -21.51
N PRO A 531 -14.97 15.39 -21.62
CA PRO A 531 -13.97 16.11 -22.42
C PRO A 531 -12.58 16.10 -21.78
N HIS A 532 -12.47 15.86 -20.47
CA HIS A 532 -11.20 15.96 -19.76
C HIS A 532 -10.84 14.71 -18.95
N LEU A 533 -11.76 14.12 -18.20
CA LEU A 533 -11.46 13.00 -17.32
C LEU A 533 -11.23 11.71 -18.10
N ILE A 534 -10.20 10.96 -17.74
CA ILE A 534 -9.95 9.59 -18.17
C ILE A 534 -9.90 8.72 -16.91
N VAL A 535 -10.62 7.59 -16.89
CA VAL A 535 -10.60 6.63 -15.79
C VAL A 535 -10.36 5.25 -16.36
N VAL A 536 -9.33 4.57 -15.87
CA VAL A 536 -8.96 3.23 -16.34
C VAL A 536 -8.83 2.28 -15.16
N PRO A 537 -9.74 1.31 -15.01
CA PRO A 537 -9.59 0.23 -14.04
C PRO A 537 -8.43 -0.70 -14.39
N LEU A 538 -7.73 -1.21 -13.37
CA LEU A 538 -6.66 -2.20 -13.54
C LEU A 538 -7.18 -3.43 -14.27
N ASN A 539 -8.29 -4.00 -13.81
CA ASN A 539 -8.92 -5.15 -14.46
C ASN A 539 -9.59 -4.70 -15.77
N PRO A 540 -9.22 -5.24 -16.95
CA PRO A 540 -9.83 -4.86 -18.21
C PRO A 540 -11.23 -5.48 -18.38
N THR A 541 -12.05 -4.89 -19.25
CA THR A 541 -13.33 -5.51 -19.64
C THR A 541 -13.10 -6.81 -20.42
N PRO A 542 -14.10 -7.71 -20.54
CA PRO A 542 -13.94 -8.95 -21.32
C PRO A 542 -13.49 -8.72 -22.77
N ALA A 543 -14.02 -7.71 -23.47
CA ALA A 543 -13.57 -7.37 -24.81
C ALA A 543 -12.10 -6.94 -24.84
N GLU A 544 -11.67 -6.14 -23.86
CA GLU A 544 -10.29 -5.67 -23.77
C GLU A 544 -9.32 -6.82 -23.42
N ARG A 545 -9.67 -7.67 -22.45
CA ARG A 545 -8.89 -8.89 -22.13
C ARG A 545 -8.74 -9.84 -23.32
N ALA A 546 -9.75 -9.90 -24.18
CA ALA A 546 -9.74 -10.73 -25.39
C ALA A 546 -8.98 -10.08 -26.57
N GLY A 547 -8.36 -8.91 -26.38
CA GLY A 547 -7.61 -8.21 -27.43
C GLY A 547 -8.49 -7.75 -28.60
N LYS A 548 -9.75 -7.42 -28.34
CA LYS A 548 -10.69 -6.92 -29.36
C LYS A 548 -10.30 -5.55 -29.89
N SER A 549 -10.89 -5.15 -31.02
CA SER A 549 -10.66 -3.83 -31.59
C SER A 549 -11.20 -2.72 -30.68
N GLU A 550 -10.64 -1.52 -30.78
CA GLU A 550 -11.10 -0.35 -30.01
C GLU A 550 -12.61 -0.10 -30.19
N ALA A 551 -13.14 -0.27 -31.40
CA ALA A 551 -14.57 -0.12 -31.67
C ALA A 551 -15.44 -1.14 -30.89
N GLU A 552 -14.99 -2.40 -30.80
CA GLU A 552 -15.68 -3.45 -30.03
C GLU A 552 -15.60 -3.19 -28.51
N ILE A 553 -14.45 -2.71 -28.02
CA ILE A 553 -14.27 -2.33 -26.61
C ILE A 553 -15.22 -1.19 -26.26
N GLN A 554 -15.31 -0.16 -27.10
CA GLN A 554 -16.23 0.96 -26.89
C GLN A 554 -17.70 0.53 -26.97
N GLU A 555 -18.05 -0.43 -27.83
CA GLU A 555 -19.41 -0.99 -27.89
C GLU A 555 -19.77 -1.75 -26.61
N GLU A 556 -18.85 -2.54 -26.05
CA GLU A 556 -19.04 -3.20 -24.76
C GLU A 556 -19.20 -2.17 -23.62
N ARG A 557 -18.37 -1.12 -23.59
CA ARG A 557 -18.49 -0.03 -22.60
C ARG A 557 -19.83 0.70 -22.72
N LYS A 558 -20.32 0.98 -23.93
CA LYS A 558 -21.67 1.54 -24.16
C LYS A 558 -22.75 0.59 -23.64
N TYR A 559 -22.61 -0.71 -23.89
CA TYR A 559 -23.55 -1.70 -23.39
C TYR A 559 -23.57 -1.73 -21.85
N ILE A 560 -22.40 -1.72 -21.19
CA ILE A 560 -22.30 -1.63 -19.72
C ILE A 560 -23.02 -0.38 -19.21
N ARG A 561 -22.74 0.79 -19.80
CA ARG A 561 -23.36 2.07 -19.42
C ARG A 561 -24.89 2.03 -19.51
N ASN A 562 -25.40 1.54 -20.63
CA ASN A 562 -26.83 1.59 -20.95
C ASN A 562 -27.65 0.49 -20.26
N HIS A 563 -27.03 -0.67 -19.97
CA HIS A 563 -27.76 -1.85 -19.49
C HIS A 563 -27.41 -2.29 -18.07
N ILE A 564 -26.36 -1.73 -17.44
CA ILE A 564 -25.88 -2.18 -16.12
C ILE A 564 -25.78 -1.02 -15.12
N VAL A 565 -25.04 0.06 -15.44
CA VAL A 565 -24.57 1.08 -14.48
C VAL A 565 -25.69 1.64 -13.60
N ASN A 566 -26.74 2.19 -14.20
CA ASN A 566 -27.86 2.81 -13.48
C ASN A 566 -29.15 1.97 -13.52
N ARG A 567 -29.03 0.69 -13.89
CA ARG A 567 -30.19 -0.19 -13.97
C ARG A 567 -30.62 -0.63 -12.57
N PRO A 568 -31.94 -0.57 -12.24
CA PRO A 568 -32.46 -1.13 -11.01
C PRO A 568 -32.07 -2.61 -10.87
N ASN A 569 -31.68 -3.02 -9.66
CA ASN A 569 -31.18 -4.36 -9.37
C ASN A 569 -32.12 -5.48 -9.85
N LEU A 570 -33.43 -5.31 -9.64
CA LEU A 570 -34.43 -6.31 -10.05
C LEU A 570 -34.48 -6.50 -11.57
N ASP A 571 -34.37 -5.41 -12.33
CA ASP A 571 -34.38 -5.46 -13.80
C ASP A 571 -33.06 -5.97 -14.37
N LEU A 572 -31.95 -5.69 -13.69
CA LEU A 572 -30.64 -6.18 -14.05
C LEU A 572 -30.56 -7.71 -13.89
N VAL A 573 -31.04 -8.25 -12.77
CA VAL A 573 -31.04 -9.71 -12.53
C VAL A 573 -31.89 -10.50 -13.53
N ARG A 574 -32.92 -9.86 -14.10
CA ARG A 574 -33.78 -10.43 -15.14
C ARG A 574 -33.10 -10.50 -16.51
N ASP A 575 -32.03 -9.75 -16.71
CA ASP A 575 -31.29 -9.71 -17.97
C ASP A 575 -30.11 -10.68 -17.93
N GLU A 576 -30.32 -11.88 -18.49
CA GLU A 576 -29.30 -12.94 -18.49
C GLU A 576 -28.02 -12.50 -19.19
N LYS A 577 -28.12 -11.71 -20.26
CA LYS A 577 -26.97 -11.20 -21.01
C LYS A 577 -26.17 -10.22 -20.15
N ALA A 578 -26.85 -9.27 -19.51
CA ALA A 578 -26.22 -8.31 -18.61
C ALA A 578 -25.60 -9.01 -17.39
N MET A 579 -26.31 -9.95 -16.75
CA MET A 579 -25.77 -10.70 -15.60
C MET A 579 -24.62 -11.63 -15.96
N LYS A 580 -24.57 -12.16 -17.18
CA LYS A 580 -23.39 -12.90 -17.66
C LYS A 580 -22.19 -11.97 -17.70
N LEU A 581 -22.36 -10.77 -18.25
CA LEU A 581 -21.30 -9.76 -18.30
C LEU A 581 -20.87 -9.31 -16.90
N VAL A 582 -21.81 -9.00 -16.00
CA VAL A 582 -21.53 -8.59 -14.61
C VAL A 582 -20.60 -9.59 -13.90
N ARG A 583 -20.75 -10.89 -14.10
CA ARG A 583 -19.89 -11.93 -13.48
C ARG A 583 -18.44 -11.93 -13.98
N GLU A 584 -18.15 -11.22 -15.06
CA GLU A 584 -16.82 -11.14 -15.67
C GLU A 584 -16.16 -9.77 -15.49
N LEU A 585 -16.84 -8.82 -14.84
CA LEU A 585 -16.37 -7.44 -14.61
C LEU A 585 -15.75 -7.28 -13.22
N GLY A 586 -14.77 -6.39 -13.10
CA GLY A 586 -14.16 -6.00 -11.83
C GLY A 586 -13.04 -6.91 -11.33
N SER A 587 -12.66 -6.67 -10.08
CA SER A 587 -11.65 -7.43 -9.34
C SER A 587 -12.09 -8.86 -9.05
N ASP A 588 -11.14 -9.77 -8.76
CA ASP A 588 -11.48 -11.14 -8.38
C ASP A 588 -12.27 -11.22 -7.05
N LEU A 589 -11.89 -10.41 -6.04
CA LEU A 589 -12.50 -10.41 -4.69
C LEU A 589 -12.64 -8.99 -4.11
N SER A 590 -13.68 -8.26 -4.52
CA SER A 590 -14.21 -7.03 -3.89
C SER A 590 -13.24 -5.84 -3.67
N ILE A 591 -12.16 -5.70 -4.46
CA ILE A 591 -11.21 -4.58 -4.36
C ILE A 591 -10.87 -4.07 -5.76
N ASN A 592 -11.57 -3.02 -6.20
CA ASN A 592 -11.31 -2.41 -7.49
C ASN A 592 -10.11 -1.47 -7.42
N ALA A 593 -9.11 -1.68 -8.27
CA ALA A 593 -8.03 -0.73 -8.48
C ALA A 593 -8.22 0.02 -9.81
N PHE A 594 -7.95 1.32 -9.84
CA PHE A 594 -8.06 2.15 -11.04
C PHE A 594 -7.17 3.39 -10.93
N ALA A 595 -6.86 4.01 -12.06
CA ALA A 595 -6.16 5.29 -12.09
C ALA A 595 -6.92 6.30 -12.96
N CYS A 596 -6.74 7.58 -12.62
CA CYS A 596 -7.23 8.69 -13.40
C CYS A 596 -6.12 9.32 -14.23
N ASN A 597 -6.46 9.77 -15.43
CA ASN A 597 -5.65 10.67 -16.24
C ASN A 597 -6.55 11.79 -16.77
N PHE A 598 -5.99 12.72 -17.53
CA PHE A 598 -6.74 13.83 -18.08
C PHE A 598 -6.33 14.20 -19.50
N ARG A 599 -7.25 14.86 -20.21
CA ARG A 599 -6.99 15.54 -21.49
C ARG A 599 -6.69 17.00 -21.24
N LEU A 600 -5.63 17.49 -21.89
CA LEU A 600 -5.24 18.89 -21.92
C LEU A 600 -6.31 19.75 -22.60
N ALA A 601 -6.19 21.07 -22.49
CA ALA A 601 -7.15 22.02 -23.08
C ALA A 601 -7.30 21.87 -24.61
N ASN A 602 -6.25 21.40 -25.29
CA ASN A 602 -6.24 21.11 -26.73
C ASN A 602 -6.88 19.74 -27.09
N GLY A 603 -7.37 18.97 -26.10
CA GLY A 603 -7.97 17.65 -26.28
C GLY A 603 -6.99 16.47 -26.30
N GLU A 604 -5.68 16.73 -26.31
CA GLU A 604 -4.65 15.68 -26.26
C GLU A 604 -4.61 15.03 -24.87
N ILE A 605 -4.28 13.74 -24.82
CA ILE A 605 -4.12 13.01 -23.56
C ILE A 605 -2.80 13.41 -22.90
N ASN A 606 -2.81 13.70 -21.61
CA ASN A 606 -1.58 13.83 -20.84
C ASN A 606 -0.77 12.53 -20.92
N GLN A 607 0.48 12.62 -21.36
CA GLN A 607 1.39 11.47 -21.47
C GLN A 607 2.37 11.35 -20.28
N ASP A 608 2.39 12.33 -19.38
CA ASP A 608 3.34 12.39 -18.27
C ASP A 608 2.79 11.65 -17.04
N VAL A 609 3.50 10.62 -16.60
CA VAL A 609 3.13 9.79 -15.42
C VAL A 609 3.07 10.62 -14.14
N VAL A 610 3.99 11.58 -13.95
CA VAL A 610 4.03 12.44 -12.75
C VAL A 610 2.80 13.32 -12.67
N GLU A 611 2.28 13.79 -13.80
CA GLU A 611 1.05 14.60 -13.84
C GLU A 611 -0.21 13.76 -13.56
N SER A 612 -0.23 12.51 -14.01
CA SER A 612 -1.28 11.56 -13.62
C SER A 612 -1.21 11.23 -12.13
N ASN A 613 -0.01 10.99 -11.59
CA ASN A 613 0.18 10.77 -10.15
C ASN A 613 -0.25 11.98 -9.32
N TYR A 614 0.06 13.19 -9.78
CA TYR A 614 -0.41 14.42 -9.15
C TYR A 614 -1.95 14.45 -9.08
N LEU A 615 -2.65 14.16 -10.19
CA LEU A 615 -4.11 14.10 -10.19
C LEU A 615 -4.65 13.05 -9.19
N ASN A 616 -4.15 11.81 -9.24
CA ASN A 616 -4.61 10.73 -8.37
C ASN A 616 -4.37 11.05 -6.89
N THR A 617 -3.18 11.55 -6.54
CA THR A 617 -2.84 11.97 -5.17
C THR A 617 -3.78 13.07 -4.68
N ARG A 618 -4.07 14.07 -5.51
CA ARG A 618 -4.97 15.17 -5.16
C ARG A 618 -6.41 14.70 -4.94
N ILE A 619 -6.89 13.79 -5.77
CA ILE A 619 -8.21 13.15 -5.57
C ILE A 619 -8.22 12.37 -4.25
N TYR A 620 -7.19 11.56 -3.99
CA TYR A 620 -7.06 10.81 -2.74
C TYR A 620 -7.09 11.72 -1.51
N GLU A 621 -6.32 12.82 -1.49
CA GLU A 621 -6.33 13.78 -0.36
C GLU A 621 -7.71 14.39 -0.09
N ARG A 622 -8.48 14.68 -1.14
CA ARG A 622 -9.84 15.20 -1.03
C ARG A 622 -10.81 14.16 -0.49
N LEU A 623 -10.56 12.88 -0.78
CA LEU A 623 -11.42 11.73 -0.47
C LEU A 623 -10.83 10.82 0.60
N SER A 624 -9.94 11.34 1.44
CA SER A 624 -9.38 10.64 2.59
C SER A 624 -9.19 11.60 3.76
N VAL A 625 -9.01 11.03 4.94
CA VAL A 625 -8.65 11.75 6.16
C VAL A 625 -7.19 11.45 6.39
N THR A 626 -6.34 12.41 6.08
CA THR A 626 -4.90 12.27 6.27
C THR A 626 -4.43 13.14 7.42
N LYS A 627 -5.10 14.25 7.74
CA LYS A 627 -4.65 15.22 8.76
C LYS A 627 -5.63 15.29 9.93
N ILE A 628 -5.17 15.82 11.07
CA ILE A 628 -6.04 15.98 12.25
C ILE A 628 -7.10 17.07 12.04
N GLU A 629 -6.82 18.05 11.18
CA GLU A 629 -7.75 19.11 10.82
C GLU A 629 -8.77 18.68 9.74
N ASP A 630 -8.60 17.49 9.15
CA ASP A 630 -9.57 16.99 8.18
C ASP A 630 -10.87 16.62 8.88
N ASN A 631 -11.94 17.35 8.57
CA ASN A 631 -13.28 17.01 9.03
C ASN A 631 -13.85 15.84 8.21
N ILE A 632 -14.17 14.73 8.90
CA ILE A 632 -14.72 13.52 8.27
C ILE A 632 -16.07 13.77 7.58
N PHE A 633 -16.85 14.75 8.05
CA PHE A 633 -18.20 15.03 7.55
C PHE A 633 -18.21 15.81 6.23
N ASP A 634 -17.09 16.42 5.86
CA ASP A 634 -16.94 17.16 4.60
C ASP A 634 -16.54 16.23 3.43
N LYS A 635 -16.22 14.96 3.72
CA LYS A 635 -15.78 13.97 2.74
C LYS A 635 -17.00 13.26 2.12
N PRO A 636 -17.26 13.40 0.81
CA PRO A 636 -18.44 12.79 0.20
C PRO A 636 -18.28 11.28 -0.02
N LEU A 637 -17.05 10.79 -0.12
CA LEU A 637 -16.73 9.36 -0.05
C LEU A 637 -15.32 9.18 0.50
N PHE A 638 -14.97 7.94 0.82
CA PHE A 638 -13.62 7.57 1.23
C PHE A 638 -13.02 6.61 0.23
N ILE A 639 -11.80 6.88 -0.23
CA ILE A 639 -11.02 6.03 -1.11
C ILE A 639 -9.60 5.84 -0.57
N MET A 640 -8.95 4.75 -0.96
CA MET A 640 -7.54 4.49 -0.67
C MET A 640 -6.69 4.83 -1.90
N SER A 641 -5.38 5.06 -1.70
CA SER A 641 -4.39 5.09 -2.77
C SER A 641 -3.19 4.21 -2.42
N THR A 642 -2.55 3.67 -3.46
CA THR A 642 -1.28 2.93 -3.38
C THR A 642 -0.45 3.25 -4.62
N SER A 643 0.83 2.90 -4.62
CA SER A 643 1.73 3.10 -5.75
C SER A 643 2.10 1.76 -6.39
N MET A 644 1.90 1.66 -7.71
CA MET A 644 2.37 0.53 -8.51
C MET A 644 3.84 0.73 -8.87
N GLU A 645 4.72 0.27 -7.97
CA GLU A 645 6.16 0.30 -8.19
C GLU A 645 6.55 -0.47 -9.47
N GLN A 646 7.27 0.18 -10.38
CA GLN A 646 7.69 -0.41 -11.66
C GLN A 646 8.47 -1.71 -11.43
N LYS A 647 9.30 -1.76 -10.38
CA LYS A 647 10.08 -2.94 -10.00
C LYS A 647 9.22 -4.13 -9.57
N ALA A 648 8.12 -3.89 -8.84
CA ALA A 648 7.27 -4.95 -8.29
C ALA A 648 6.20 -5.42 -9.30
N TYR A 649 5.64 -4.50 -10.07
CA TYR A 649 4.53 -4.76 -10.98
C TYR A 649 4.95 -5.01 -12.43
N GLY A 650 6.09 -4.47 -12.87
CA GLY A 650 6.63 -4.64 -14.22
C GLY A 650 5.58 -4.44 -15.32
N GLU A 651 5.33 -5.50 -16.10
CA GLU A 651 4.39 -5.48 -17.21
C GLU A 651 2.94 -5.14 -16.81
N CYS A 652 2.54 -5.42 -15.57
CA CYS A 652 1.22 -5.02 -15.06
C CYS A 652 1.07 -3.49 -15.02
N SER A 653 2.08 -2.79 -14.50
CA SER A 653 2.12 -1.31 -14.48
C SER A 653 2.23 -0.74 -15.89
N ASN A 654 3.08 -1.32 -16.75
CA ASN A 654 3.22 -0.91 -18.16
C ASN A 654 1.90 -1.02 -18.92
N HIS A 655 1.16 -2.11 -18.70
CA HIS A 655 -0.13 -2.32 -19.34
C HIS A 655 -1.17 -1.27 -18.91
N LEU A 656 -1.24 -0.94 -17.62
CA LEU A 656 -2.15 0.09 -17.12
C LEU A 656 -1.76 1.50 -17.62
N LYS A 657 -0.46 1.86 -17.57
CA LYS A 657 0.05 3.13 -18.11
C LYS A 657 -0.30 3.29 -19.58
N LYS A 658 -0.12 2.24 -20.39
CA LYS A 658 -0.50 2.23 -21.82
C LYS A 658 -1.99 2.50 -22.02
N ARG A 659 -2.87 1.88 -21.24
CA ARG A 659 -4.32 2.08 -21.31
C ARG A 659 -4.74 3.49 -20.88
N LEU A 660 -4.00 4.12 -19.98
CA LEU A 660 -4.16 5.53 -19.58
C LEU A 660 -3.61 6.53 -20.61
N GLY A 661 -2.84 6.07 -21.60
CA GLY A 661 -2.15 6.93 -22.57
C GLY A 661 -0.85 7.56 -22.05
N LEU A 662 -0.27 7.00 -20.99
CA LEU A 662 0.96 7.48 -20.36
C LEU A 662 2.22 6.84 -20.96
N ILE A 663 3.34 7.55 -20.90
CA ILE A 663 4.65 7.11 -21.40
C ILE A 663 5.70 7.35 -20.30
N GLY A 664 6.36 6.28 -19.84
CA GLY A 664 7.48 6.36 -18.91
C GLY A 664 7.60 5.16 -17.98
N GLU A 665 8.76 5.03 -17.34
CA GLU A 665 9.12 3.94 -16.41
C GLU A 665 8.90 4.34 -14.93
N GLN A 666 8.35 5.52 -14.67
CA GLN A 666 8.00 5.95 -13.30
C GLN A 666 6.91 5.05 -12.71
N ASP A 667 6.91 4.98 -11.38
CA ASP A 667 5.86 4.35 -10.59
C ASP A 667 4.52 5.07 -10.83
N LEU A 668 3.41 4.33 -10.80
CA LEU A 668 2.07 4.85 -11.07
C LEU A 668 1.23 4.83 -9.79
N ASP A 669 0.77 5.99 -9.35
CA ASP A 669 -0.16 6.09 -8.23
C ASP A 669 -1.58 5.74 -8.70
N ILE A 670 -2.19 4.79 -8.01
CA ILE A 670 -3.54 4.32 -8.29
C ILE A 670 -4.47 4.59 -7.11
N LEU A 671 -5.75 4.60 -7.40
CA LEU A 671 -6.83 4.66 -6.43
C LEU A 671 -7.42 3.26 -6.25
N VAL A 672 -7.76 2.94 -5.00
CA VAL A 672 -8.25 1.63 -4.60
C VAL A 672 -9.59 1.77 -3.89
N ASN A 673 -10.55 0.98 -4.36
CA ASN A 673 -11.91 0.91 -3.86
C ASN A 673 -12.26 -0.50 -3.36
N CYS A 674 -12.05 -0.75 -2.07
CA CYS A 674 -12.57 -1.94 -1.38
C CYS A 674 -14.06 -1.74 -1.05
N VAL A 675 -14.93 -2.63 -1.55
CA VAL A 675 -16.38 -2.54 -1.34
C VAL A 675 -16.90 -3.78 -0.63
N MET A 676 -17.16 -3.62 0.66
CA MET A 676 -17.68 -4.70 1.52
C MET A 676 -19.02 -4.37 2.15
N SER A 677 -19.53 -3.16 1.91
CA SER A 677 -20.91 -2.85 2.26
C SER A 677 -21.85 -3.55 1.27
N PRO A 678 -22.83 -4.33 1.75
CA PRO A 678 -23.87 -4.93 0.91
C PRO A 678 -25.00 -3.94 0.58
N PHE A 679 -25.00 -2.75 1.19
CA PHE A 679 -26.07 -1.76 1.09
C PHE A 679 -26.01 -0.73 -0.07
N PRO A 680 -24.87 -0.41 -0.72
CA PRO A 680 -24.76 0.78 -1.58
C PRO A 680 -25.50 0.65 -2.91
N THR A 681 -25.95 -0.54 -3.31
CA THR A 681 -26.73 -0.70 -4.56
C THR A 681 -28.21 -0.39 -4.37
N VAL A 682 -28.69 -0.34 -3.13
CA VAL A 682 -30.05 0.08 -2.81
C VAL A 682 -30.26 1.53 -3.26
N ALA A 683 -31.42 1.80 -3.87
CA ALA A 683 -31.78 3.11 -4.41
C ALA A 683 -30.75 3.71 -5.40
N ASN A 684 -29.94 2.85 -6.04
CA ASN A 684 -28.85 3.26 -6.93
C ASN A 684 -27.83 4.20 -6.27
N PHE A 685 -27.60 4.05 -4.96
CA PHE A 685 -26.69 4.91 -4.20
C PHE A 685 -25.24 4.88 -4.72
N THR A 686 -24.80 3.79 -5.34
CA THR A 686 -23.54 3.71 -6.11
C THR A 686 -23.37 4.84 -7.12
N LYS A 687 -24.46 5.31 -7.74
CA LYS A 687 -24.41 6.46 -8.67
C LYS A 687 -24.06 7.75 -7.95
N SER A 688 -24.67 8.00 -6.78
CA SER A 688 -24.35 9.19 -5.98
C SER A 688 -22.88 9.22 -5.61
N VAL A 689 -22.30 8.08 -5.19
CA VAL A 689 -20.87 7.98 -4.88
C VAL A 689 -20.01 8.26 -6.12
N ALA A 690 -20.39 7.71 -7.27
CA ALA A 690 -19.67 7.94 -8.54
C ALA A 690 -19.77 9.40 -9.02
N ASP A 691 -20.94 10.04 -8.90
CA ASP A 691 -21.14 11.45 -9.24
C ASP A 691 -20.29 12.37 -8.34
N ASP A 692 -20.27 12.10 -7.03
CA ASP A 692 -19.47 12.83 -6.05
C ASP A 692 -17.96 12.69 -6.37
N PHE A 693 -17.51 11.48 -6.72
CA PHE A 693 -16.14 11.25 -7.19
C PHE A 693 -15.82 12.07 -8.44
N LYS A 694 -16.70 12.00 -9.45
CA LYS A 694 -16.50 12.69 -10.73
C LYS A 694 -16.37 14.20 -10.54
N LYS A 695 -17.21 14.79 -9.67
CA LYS A 695 -17.13 16.21 -9.30
C LYS A 695 -15.75 16.58 -8.74
N ILE A 696 -15.25 15.82 -7.78
CA ILE A 696 -13.93 16.06 -7.16
C ILE A 696 -12.81 15.89 -8.19
N ALA A 697 -12.88 14.87 -9.05
CA ALA A 697 -11.91 14.66 -10.11
C ALA A 697 -11.88 15.86 -11.08
N HIS A 698 -13.04 16.41 -11.47
CA HIS A 698 -13.11 17.61 -12.30
C HIS A 698 -12.50 18.84 -11.63
N GLU A 699 -12.75 19.06 -10.34
CA GLU A 699 -12.14 20.16 -9.56
C GLU A 699 -10.61 20.07 -9.54
N GLU A 700 -10.05 18.87 -9.36
CA GLU A 700 -8.59 18.67 -9.34
C GLU A 700 -7.98 18.67 -10.76
N ILE A 701 -8.72 18.26 -11.79
CA ILE A 701 -8.31 18.40 -13.20
C ILE A 701 -8.10 19.88 -13.56
N GLN A 702 -8.91 20.81 -13.04
CA GLN A 702 -8.69 22.25 -13.29
C GLN A 702 -7.31 22.71 -12.86
N LYS A 703 -6.81 22.19 -11.72
CA LYS A 703 -5.46 22.47 -11.24
C LYS A 703 -4.40 21.83 -12.14
N CYS A 704 -4.66 20.61 -12.64
CA CYS A 704 -3.77 19.93 -13.58
C CYS A 704 -3.70 20.67 -14.93
N LEU A 705 -4.81 21.20 -15.43
CA LEU A 705 -4.85 22.02 -16.64
C LEU A 705 -4.07 23.31 -16.44
N PHE A 706 -4.32 24.04 -15.35
CA PHE A 706 -3.54 25.24 -15.01
C PHE A 706 -2.03 24.99 -14.95
N ARG A 707 -1.65 23.83 -14.42
CA ARG A 707 -0.26 23.39 -14.30
C ARG A 707 0.42 23.08 -15.63
N ASN A 708 -0.35 22.58 -16.61
CA ASN A 708 0.18 22.05 -17.87
C ASN A 708 -0.13 22.88 -19.12
N THR A 709 -0.96 23.91 -19.02
CA THR A 709 -1.24 24.82 -20.14
C THR A 709 -0.15 25.88 -20.26
N ILE A 710 0.49 25.95 -21.44
CA ILE A 710 1.48 26.98 -21.75
C ILE A 710 0.78 28.28 -22.16
N THR A 711 0.95 29.33 -21.35
CA THR A 711 0.37 30.67 -21.58
C THR A 711 1.45 31.74 -21.65
N GLU A 712 1.09 33.00 -21.89
CA GLU A 712 1.99 34.13 -21.61
C GLU A 712 2.16 34.27 -20.07
N ASP A 713 3.37 34.62 -19.61
CA ASP A 713 3.71 34.70 -18.17
C ASP A 713 4.95 35.60 -17.90
N ASP A 714 5.22 35.92 -16.63
CA ASP A 714 6.33 36.80 -16.22
C ASP A 714 7.63 36.02 -15.91
N PHE A 715 8.51 35.90 -16.92
CA PHE A 715 9.77 35.18 -16.74
C PHE A 715 10.83 36.01 -15.99
N ARG A 716 11.52 35.36 -15.07
CA ARG A 716 12.60 35.95 -14.26
C ARG A 716 13.89 35.16 -14.41
N PHE A 717 14.99 35.89 -14.54
CA PHE A 717 16.32 35.33 -14.73
C PHE A 717 17.29 35.88 -13.69
N ILE A 718 18.06 35.01 -13.06
CA ILE A 718 19.20 35.39 -12.22
C ILE A 718 20.27 36.01 -13.12
N VAL A 719 20.79 37.18 -12.73
CA VAL A 719 21.90 37.84 -13.44
C VAL A 719 23.24 37.37 -12.91
N GLN A 720 24.12 36.91 -13.80
CA GLN A 720 25.49 36.48 -13.49
C GLN A 720 26.49 37.27 -14.35
N GLY A 721 27.64 37.60 -13.78
CA GLY A 721 28.71 38.31 -14.49
C GLY A 721 28.51 39.82 -14.53
N THR A 722 29.58 40.58 -14.31
CA THR A 722 29.57 42.05 -14.32
C THR A 722 30.36 42.63 -15.50
N ASP A 723 31.27 41.85 -16.06
CA ASP A 723 31.95 42.13 -17.32
C ASP A 723 31.01 41.87 -18.51
N LYS A 724 30.42 40.68 -18.58
CA LYS A 724 29.42 40.27 -19.56
C LYS A 724 28.23 39.60 -18.84
N PRO A 725 26.98 40.05 -19.08
CA PRO A 725 25.82 39.49 -18.40
C PRO A 725 25.37 38.15 -19.00
N TYR A 726 25.14 37.19 -18.11
CA TYR A 726 24.47 35.92 -18.37
C TYR A 726 23.18 35.85 -17.54
N LEU A 727 22.16 35.22 -18.09
CA LEU A 727 20.83 35.12 -17.50
C LEU A 727 20.43 33.66 -17.35
N THR A 728 20.08 33.25 -16.14
CA THR A 728 19.62 31.88 -15.86
C THR A 728 18.19 31.90 -15.36
N LEU A 729 17.29 31.20 -16.04
CA LEU A 729 15.86 31.14 -15.71
C LEU A 729 15.66 30.57 -14.29
N LEU A 730 14.65 31.07 -13.58
CA LEU A 730 14.10 30.39 -12.39
C LEU A 730 13.15 29.27 -12.86
N PRO A 731 13.58 28.00 -12.84
CA PRO A 731 12.81 26.90 -13.40
C PRO A 731 11.83 26.33 -12.37
N MET A 732 10.84 25.59 -12.86
CA MET A 732 9.96 24.77 -12.02
C MET A 732 9.69 23.44 -12.71
N PHE A 733 9.80 22.33 -11.98
CA PHE A 733 9.33 21.01 -12.47
C PHE A 733 7.82 20.97 -12.63
N ASN A 734 7.15 21.86 -11.92
CA ASN A 734 5.76 21.74 -11.56
C ASN A 734 4.86 22.72 -12.31
N MET A 735 5.37 23.42 -13.32
CA MET A 735 4.62 24.36 -14.14
C MET A 735 5.14 24.34 -15.56
N ALA A 736 4.32 23.99 -16.55
CA ALA A 736 4.74 23.83 -17.94
C ALA A 736 5.47 25.05 -18.51
N ASN A 737 5.06 26.27 -18.16
CA ASN A 737 5.76 27.50 -18.57
C ASN A 737 7.22 27.55 -18.15
N TYR A 738 7.55 26.97 -16.99
CA TYR A 738 8.86 27.05 -16.33
C TYR A 738 9.63 25.73 -16.37
N ARG A 739 9.14 24.70 -17.08
CA ARG A 739 9.80 23.39 -17.25
C ARG A 739 10.99 23.43 -18.21
N HIS A 740 11.84 24.44 -18.06
CA HIS A 740 13.04 24.60 -18.84
C HIS A 740 14.20 25.01 -17.94
N GLN A 741 15.33 24.33 -18.05
CA GLN A 741 16.60 24.87 -17.61
C GLN A 741 17.22 25.70 -18.74
N LEU A 742 17.23 27.02 -18.56
CA LEU A 742 17.65 27.97 -19.60
C LEU A 742 18.77 28.89 -19.10
N ILE A 743 19.89 28.90 -19.82
CA ILE A 743 21.04 29.78 -19.61
C ILE A 743 21.28 30.59 -20.89
N LEU A 744 21.26 31.91 -20.78
CA LEU A 744 21.43 32.85 -21.89
C LEU A 744 22.69 33.69 -21.70
N SER A 745 23.39 33.97 -22.79
CA SER A 745 24.23 35.18 -22.89
C SER A 745 23.43 36.28 -23.56
N CYS A 746 23.63 37.52 -23.12
CA CYS A 746 22.92 38.67 -23.69
C CYS A 746 23.75 39.96 -23.57
N ASP A 747 23.25 41.02 -24.19
CA ASP A 747 23.74 42.39 -24.02
C ASP A 747 22.68 43.24 -23.30
N LEU A 748 23.12 43.94 -22.25
CA LEU A 748 22.35 44.96 -21.56
C LEU A 748 22.76 46.35 -22.08
N PRO A 749 21.84 47.33 -22.15
CA PRO A 749 22.23 48.71 -22.46
C PRO A 749 23.26 49.22 -21.45
N GLU A 750 24.28 49.95 -21.90
CA GLU A 750 25.39 50.38 -21.04
C GLU A 750 24.93 51.17 -19.81
N SER A 751 23.85 51.95 -19.93
CA SER A 751 23.24 52.66 -18.80
C SER A 751 22.72 51.71 -17.72
N ILE A 752 22.11 50.60 -18.11
CA ILE A 752 21.59 49.56 -17.20
C ILE A 752 22.73 48.74 -16.62
N LEU A 753 23.71 48.38 -17.45
CA LEU A 753 24.89 47.63 -17.01
C LEU A 753 25.70 48.42 -15.97
N LYS A 754 25.81 49.74 -16.13
CA LYS A 754 26.42 50.63 -15.13
C LYS A 754 25.67 50.61 -13.81
N ILE A 755 24.34 50.73 -13.82
CA ILE A 755 23.50 50.64 -12.61
C ILE A 755 23.71 49.30 -11.92
N TYR A 756 23.65 48.20 -12.67
CA TYR A 756 23.87 46.85 -12.14
C TYR A 756 25.27 46.72 -11.52
N ARG A 757 26.34 47.17 -12.19
CA ARG A 757 27.71 47.14 -11.66
C ARG A 757 27.86 47.94 -10.37
N GLU A 758 27.31 49.16 -10.32
CA GLU A 758 27.38 50.03 -9.14
C GLU A 758 26.66 49.41 -7.93
N GLU A 759 25.46 48.87 -8.14
CA GLU A 759 24.69 48.21 -7.07
C GLU A 759 25.30 46.87 -6.66
N ARG A 760 25.89 46.12 -7.60
CA ARG A 760 26.61 44.87 -7.33
C ARG A 760 27.89 45.12 -6.52
N ALA A 761 28.60 46.23 -6.78
CA ALA A 761 29.78 46.61 -6.03
C ALA A 761 29.46 46.94 -4.56
N LYS A 762 28.30 47.54 -4.29
CA LYS A 762 27.82 47.83 -2.92
C LYS A 762 27.52 46.57 -2.12
N ASP A 763 27.02 45.54 -2.79
CA ASP A 763 26.66 44.26 -2.18
C ASP A 763 26.98 43.10 -3.15
N PRO A 764 28.20 42.54 -3.07
CA PRO A 764 28.61 41.43 -3.92
C PRO A 764 27.90 40.09 -3.62
N SER A 765 27.09 40.01 -2.56
CA SER A 765 26.26 38.83 -2.25
C SER A 765 24.83 38.95 -2.76
N ALA A 766 24.37 40.15 -3.13
CA ALA A 766 23.04 40.39 -3.67
C ALA A 766 22.70 39.50 -4.87
N ILE A 767 21.43 39.12 -4.99
CA ILE A 767 20.93 38.46 -6.19
C ILE A 767 20.11 39.48 -6.98
N PHE A 768 20.44 39.66 -8.25
CA PHE A 768 19.71 40.52 -9.17
C PHE A 768 18.96 39.68 -10.18
N TYR A 769 17.82 40.21 -10.61
CA TYR A 769 16.93 39.56 -11.56
C TYR A 769 16.65 40.47 -12.75
N ILE A 770 16.64 39.86 -13.93
CA ILE A 770 16.01 40.43 -15.12
C ILE A 770 14.62 39.79 -15.25
N GLY A 771 13.57 40.60 -15.16
CA GLY A 771 12.19 40.17 -15.38
C GLY A 771 11.65 40.70 -16.70
N THR A 772 10.65 40.05 -17.29
CA THR A 772 9.92 40.63 -18.43
C THR A 772 9.04 41.79 -17.96
N THR A 773 8.84 42.82 -18.79
CA THR A 773 7.98 43.98 -18.43
C THR A 773 6.49 43.66 -18.49
N ARG A 774 6.13 42.61 -19.25
CA ARG A 774 4.78 42.07 -19.44
C ARG A 774 4.87 40.55 -19.57
N ASP A 775 3.72 39.91 -19.52
CA ASP A 775 3.57 38.49 -19.74
C ASP A 775 3.91 38.18 -21.21
N VAL A 776 4.75 37.17 -21.45
CA VAL A 776 5.19 36.73 -22.78
C VAL A 776 5.30 35.21 -22.82
N LYS A 777 5.46 34.61 -24.00
CA LYS A 777 5.87 33.20 -24.10
C LYS A 777 7.39 33.08 -23.98
N LEU A 778 7.88 31.98 -23.41
CA LEU A 778 9.33 31.72 -23.27
C LEU A 778 10.05 31.75 -24.63
N GLU A 779 9.40 31.25 -25.68
CA GLU A 779 9.91 31.29 -27.06
C GLU A 779 10.19 32.72 -27.57
N SER A 780 9.40 33.70 -27.13
CA SER A 780 9.60 35.10 -27.52
C SER A 780 10.88 35.69 -26.94
N ILE A 781 11.36 35.17 -25.80
CA ILE A 781 12.64 35.58 -25.20
C ILE A 781 13.83 35.03 -26.00
N LEU A 782 13.66 33.83 -26.59
CA LEU A 782 14.65 33.18 -27.44
C LEU A 782 14.74 33.80 -28.85
N ALA A 783 13.83 34.69 -29.22
CA ALA A 783 13.78 35.35 -30.53
C ALA A 783 14.81 36.49 -30.72
N GLY A 784 15.71 36.71 -29.75
CA GLY A 784 16.89 37.60 -29.88
C GLY A 784 16.85 38.89 -29.06
N SER A 785 15.68 39.35 -28.62
CA SER A 785 15.55 40.50 -27.70
C SER A 785 14.20 40.54 -26.98
N PHE A 786 14.14 41.08 -25.77
CA PHE A 786 12.89 41.28 -25.03
C PHE A 786 12.95 42.50 -24.11
N ASP A 787 11.77 43.05 -23.78
CA ASP A 787 11.63 44.17 -22.84
C ASP A 787 11.71 43.70 -21.40
N ALA A 788 12.51 44.40 -20.59
CA ALA A 788 12.94 43.93 -19.29
C ALA A 788 12.86 44.96 -18.15
N THR A 789 12.86 44.43 -16.94
CA THR A 789 13.08 45.14 -15.67
C THR A 789 14.35 44.62 -14.99
N LEU A 790 15.00 45.46 -14.18
CA LEU A 790 16.12 45.08 -13.32
C LEU A 790 15.69 45.23 -11.86
N GLU A 791 15.76 44.14 -11.11
CA GLU A 791 15.25 44.04 -9.73
C GLU A 791 16.32 43.39 -8.81
N LYS A 792 16.34 43.72 -7.51
CA LYS A 792 17.20 43.07 -6.50
C LYS A 792 16.38 42.28 -5.49
N GLY A 793 16.73 41.02 -5.28
CA GLY A 793 16.09 40.09 -4.34
C GLY A 793 14.92 39.32 -4.94
N LEU A 794 14.59 38.17 -4.33
CA LEU A 794 13.39 37.39 -4.67
C LEU A 794 12.12 38.13 -4.18
N PRO A 795 10.98 37.98 -4.86
CA PRO A 795 9.70 38.40 -4.30
C PRO A 795 9.37 37.55 -3.06
N ALA A 796 9.31 38.17 -1.87
CA ALA A 796 8.85 37.49 -0.66
C ALA A 796 7.32 37.62 -0.51
N LYS A 797 6.68 36.57 0.03
CA LYS A 797 5.21 36.39 0.13
C LYS A 797 4.46 37.57 0.78
N ASN A 798 5.16 38.42 1.55
CA ASN A 798 4.61 39.57 2.30
C ASN A 798 5.47 40.85 2.20
N GLN A 799 6.35 40.99 1.20
CA GLN A 799 7.10 42.24 1.00
C GLN A 799 6.63 42.97 -0.26
N PRO A 800 6.67 44.33 -0.28
CA PRO A 800 6.45 45.09 -1.50
C PRO A 800 7.42 44.59 -2.58
N ARG A 801 6.98 44.66 -3.85
CA ARG A 801 7.75 44.22 -5.03
C ARG A 801 9.26 44.51 -4.86
N PRO A 802 10.15 43.57 -5.23
CA PRO A 802 11.59 43.74 -5.07
C PRO A 802 12.04 45.09 -5.64
N LYS A 803 13.03 45.73 -4.99
CA LYS A 803 13.47 47.08 -5.35
C LYS A 803 13.86 47.10 -6.83
N ARG A 804 13.05 47.78 -7.63
CA ARG A 804 13.22 47.93 -9.06
C ARG A 804 14.17 49.09 -9.35
N TYR A 805 15.27 48.79 -10.02
CA TYR A 805 16.31 49.75 -10.38
C TYR A 805 16.11 50.33 -11.77
N ALA A 806 15.53 49.55 -12.69
CA ALA A 806 15.19 50.00 -14.03
C ALA A 806 14.00 49.20 -14.60
N SER A 807 13.32 49.79 -15.58
CA SER A 807 12.24 49.15 -16.35
C SER A 807 12.20 49.68 -17.78
N ASN A 808 11.56 48.92 -18.67
CA ASN A 808 11.30 49.31 -20.07
C ASN A 808 12.59 49.51 -20.87
N PHE A 809 13.60 48.68 -20.62
CA PHE A 809 14.79 48.59 -21.46
C PHE A 809 14.80 47.27 -22.20
N GLN A 810 15.52 47.21 -23.32
CA GLN A 810 15.59 46.02 -24.16
C GLN A 810 16.86 45.22 -23.86
N VAL A 811 16.71 43.96 -23.48
CA VAL A 811 17.80 42.97 -23.51
C VAL A 811 17.99 42.56 -24.96
N LYS A 812 19.22 42.61 -25.48
CA LYS A 812 19.53 42.33 -26.89
C LYS A 812 20.49 41.15 -27.04
N ASN A 813 20.60 40.63 -28.26
CA ASN A 813 21.53 39.57 -28.63
C ASN A 813 21.43 38.33 -27.74
N THR A 814 20.21 37.96 -27.35
CA THR A 814 19.99 36.78 -26.50
C THR A 814 20.38 35.52 -27.26
N LYS A 815 21.32 34.75 -26.69
CA LYS A 815 21.77 33.46 -27.24
C LYS A 815 21.76 32.42 -26.14
N ALA A 816 21.06 31.31 -26.37
CA ALA A 816 21.03 30.20 -25.43
C ALA A 816 22.38 29.47 -25.43
N LEU A 817 22.96 29.32 -24.23
CA LEU A 817 24.06 28.39 -23.98
C LEU A 817 23.48 27.01 -23.69
N LYS A 818 22.41 26.98 -22.88
CA LYS A 818 21.62 25.78 -22.58
C LYS A 818 20.14 26.10 -22.61
N ASN A 819 19.35 25.23 -23.22
CA ASN A 819 17.89 25.26 -23.24
C ASN A 819 17.39 23.82 -23.16
N THR A 820 17.33 23.27 -21.96
CA THR A 820 16.99 21.87 -21.71
C THR A 820 15.60 21.81 -21.08
N PRO A 821 14.59 21.24 -21.77
CA PRO A 821 13.34 20.84 -21.14
C PRO A 821 13.58 19.93 -19.92
N ILE A 822 12.85 20.18 -18.84
CA ILE A 822 12.93 19.42 -17.58
C ILE A 822 11.58 18.79 -17.21
N ASP A 823 10.74 18.50 -18.21
CA ASP A 823 9.57 17.64 -18.05
C ASP A 823 9.98 16.28 -17.48
N SER A 824 9.11 15.67 -16.67
CA SER A 824 9.49 14.48 -15.90
C SER A 824 9.94 13.31 -16.78
N LYS A 825 9.36 13.18 -17.98
CA LYS A 825 9.73 12.17 -19.00
C LYS A 825 11.15 12.31 -19.54
N TYR A 826 11.78 13.47 -19.36
CA TYR A 826 13.14 13.75 -19.80
C TYR A 826 14.17 13.69 -18.66
N LEU A 827 13.73 13.46 -17.42
CA LEU A 827 14.59 13.38 -16.26
C LEU A 827 15.10 11.96 -16.02
N ASP A 828 16.24 11.86 -15.36
CA ASP A 828 16.80 10.63 -14.85
C ASP A 828 15.93 10.07 -13.71
N PRO A 829 15.67 8.75 -13.68
CA PRO A 829 14.88 8.10 -12.65
C PRO A 829 15.57 8.09 -11.28
N SER A 830 16.87 8.38 -11.23
CA SER A 830 17.68 8.45 -10.01
C SER A 830 18.73 9.55 -10.13
N PHE A 831 19.05 10.20 -9.00
CA PHE A 831 20.14 11.17 -8.95
C PHE A 831 21.49 10.57 -9.39
N PRO A 832 22.34 11.34 -10.07
CA PRO A 832 23.69 10.90 -10.42
C PRO A 832 24.57 10.70 -9.18
N GLU A 833 25.62 9.90 -9.33
CA GLU A 833 26.59 9.66 -8.24
C GLU A 833 27.32 10.93 -7.83
N HIS A 834 27.61 11.83 -8.75
CA HIS A 834 28.31 13.10 -8.48
C HIS A 834 27.41 14.28 -8.87
N MET A 835 27.65 15.42 -8.24
CA MET A 835 26.96 16.67 -8.60
C MET A 835 27.66 17.39 -9.75
N TYR A 836 26.90 17.74 -10.78
CA TYR A 836 27.39 18.36 -12.01
C TYR A 836 26.82 19.77 -12.20
N PHE A 837 27.64 20.68 -12.72
CA PHE A 837 27.24 22.05 -13.04
C PHE A 837 27.67 22.39 -14.46
N TYR A 838 26.87 23.20 -15.15
CA TYR A 838 27.33 23.94 -16.33
C TYR A 838 28.32 25.02 -15.88
N LEU A 839 29.47 25.11 -16.55
CA LEU A 839 30.52 26.10 -16.33
C LEU A 839 30.68 26.99 -17.56
N TYR A 840 30.47 28.30 -17.43
CA TYR A 840 30.48 29.25 -18.54
C TYR A 840 30.94 30.63 -18.08
N GLY A 841 31.20 31.54 -19.04
CA GLY A 841 31.57 32.92 -18.73
C GLY A 841 32.63 33.47 -19.68
N THR A 842 33.42 34.41 -19.19
CA THR A 842 34.58 34.99 -19.86
C THR A 842 35.86 34.44 -19.22
N LYS A 843 37.04 34.89 -19.68
CA LYS A 843 38.30 34.56 -19.03
C LYS A 843 38.43 35.24 -17.65
N GLU A 844 37.77 36.37 -17.45
CA GLU A 844 37.83 37.20 -16.25
C GLU A 844 36.82 36.73 -15.18
N GLN A 845 35.63 36.29 -15.60
CA GLN A 845 34.55 35.87 -14.70
C GLN A 845 33.91 34.57 -15.18
N GLN A 846 34.02 33.51 -14.37
CA GLN A 846 33.35 32.24 -14.61
C GLN A 846 32.14 32.06 -13.69
N HIS A 847 31.17 31.28 -14.14
CA HIS A 847 29.86 31.09 -13.53
C HIS A 847 29.50 29.61 -13.56
N ILE A 848 28.74 29.18 -12.55
CA ILE A 848 28.19 27.82 -12.51
C ILE A 848 26.69 27.82 -12.30
N GLU A 849 26.04 26.82 -12.91
CA GLU A 849 24.62 26.50 -12.73
C GLU A 849 24.44 24.99 -12.60
N HIS A 850 23.77 24.54 -11.54
CA HIS A 850 23.55 23.11 -11.26
C HIS A 850 22.76 22.43 -12.37
N MET A 851 23.19 21.27 -12.86
CA MET A 851 22.45 20.52 -13.88
C MET A 851 21.20 19.86 -13.26
N LEU A 852 20.01 20.23 -13.72
CA LEU A 852 18.74 19.71 -13.18
C LEU A 852 18.30 18.45 -13.94
N VAL A 853 18.93 17.32 -13.62
CA VAL A 853 18.72 16.05 -14.35
C VAL A 853 17.73 15.09 -13.69
N SER A 854 17.37 15.30 -12.42
CA SER A 854 16.36 14.51 -11.70
C SER A 854 15.51 15.41 -10.80
N SER A 855 14.31 14.98 -10.39
CA SER A 855 13.39 15.72 -9.50
C SER A 855 12.97 14.85 -8.31
N LYS A 856 12.65 15.39 -7.12
CA LYS A 856 12.70 16.77 -6.59
C LYS A 856 14.14 17.27 -6.39
N ASN A 857 14.46 18.52 -6.73
CA ASN A 857 15.86 19.01 -6.77
C ASN A 857 16.03 20.42 -6.15
N VAL A 858 17.23 20.99 -6.18
CA VAL A 858 17.54 22.36 -5.79
C VAL A 858 18.31 23.05 -6.92
N GLN A 859 17.87 24.24 -7.32
CA GLN A 859 18.63 25.09 -8.23
C GLN A 859 19.80 25.69 -7.43
N LEU A 860 21.04 25.46 -7.86
CA LEU A 860 22.23 26.04 -7.21
C LEU A 860 23.04 26.84 -8.24
N THR A 861 23.22 28.13 -7.96
CA THR A 861 23.89 29.07 -8.85
C THR A 861 24.96 29.83 -8.09
N SER A 862 26.13 30.03 -8.72
CA SER A 862 27.15 30.95 -8.22
C SER A 862 27.83 31.67 -9.39
N ASP A 863 28.07 32.97 -9.23
CA ASP A 863 28.84 33.77 -10.17
C ASP A 863 30.27 34.01 -9.66
N GLN A 864 31.16 34.48 -10.54
CA GLN A 864 32.56 34.79 -10.25
C GLN A 864 33.30 33.69 -9.45
N VAL A 865 33.09 32.43 -9.83
CA VAL A 865 33.82 31.30 -9.24
C VAL A 865 35.31 31.41 -9.58
N LYS A 866 36.18 31.05 -8.64
CA LYS A 866 37.63 31.08 -8.85
C LYS A 866 38.15 29.69 -9.14
N LEU A 867 38.69 29.48 -10.33
CA LEU A 867 39.32 28.24 -10.75
C LEU A 867 40.83 28.31 -10.51
N ASN A 868 41.36 27.35 -9.75
CA ASN A 868 42.79 27.11 -9.62
C ASN A 868 43.10 25.71 -10.16
N LEU A 869 43.45 25.67 -11.45
CA LEU A 869 43.63 24.44 -12.22
C LEU A 869 45.06 23.93 -12.08
N SER A 870 45.21 22.71 -11.56
CA SER A 870 46.48 22.00 -11.47
C SER A 870 46.85 21.26 -12.76
N HIS A 871 45.87 21.02 -13.64
CA HIS A 871 46.04 20.35 -14.92
C HIS A 871 45.07 20.92 -15.96
N GLY A 872 45.54 21.10 -17.20
CA GLY A 872 44.76 21.65 -18.31
C GLY A 872 44.57 23.17 -18.24
N THR A 873 44.14 23.77 -19.36
CA THR A 873 43.80 25.19 -19.46
C THR A 873 42.49 25.35 -20.20
N LEU A 874 41.67 26.31 -19.81
CA LEU A 874 40.41 26.62 -20.48
C LEU A 874 40.59 27.83 -21.41
N SER A 875 40.17 27.69 -22.66
CA SER A 875 40.14 28.83 -23.58
C SER A 875 38.85 29.64 -23.41
N GLU A 876 38.86 30.89 -23.87
CA GLU A 876 37.65 31.72 -23.91
C GLU A 876 36.57 31.11 -24.81
N ALA A 877 36.96 30.42 -25.88
CA ALA A 877 36.05 29.69 -26.76
C ALA A 877 35.37 28.50 -26.04
N ASP A 878 36.05 27.86 -25.09
CA ASP A 878 35.48 26.78 -24.28
C ASP A 878 34.41 27.33 -23.32
N LEU A 879 34.74 28.41 -22.61
CA LEU A 879 33.83 29.07 -21.66
C LEU A 879 32.62 29.72 -22.35
N ALA A 880 32.80 30.20 -23.59
CA ALA A 880 31.71 30.75 -24.39
C ALA A 880 30.72 29.67 -24.90
N LYS A 881 31.17 28.42 -25.08
CA LYS A 881 30.30 27.29 -25.46
C LYS A 881 29.57 26.67 -24.27
N GLY A 882 30.14 26.81 -23.07
CA GLY A 882 29.69 26.11 -21.88
C GLY A 882 30.37 24.74 -21.75
N LEU A 883 30.92 24.50 -20.56
CA LEU A 883 31.57 23.27 -20.14
C LEU A 883 30.71 22.60 -19.07
N VAL A 884 31.12 21.39 -18.65
CA VAL A 884 30.54 20.72 -17.47
C VAL A 884 31.63 20.57 -16.42
N VAL A 885 31.33 20.94 -15.19
CA VAL A 885 32.19 20.73 -14.03
C VAL A 885 31.54 19.72 -13.08
N ARG A 886 32.29 18.70 -12.69
CA ARG A 886 31.93 17.72 -11.67
C ARG A 886 32.56 18.10 -10.35
N LEU A 887 31.79 18.08 -9.27
CA LEU A 887 32.32 18.16 -7.92
C LEU A 887 32.79 16.76 -7.48
N ASP A 888 34.11 16.54 -7.44
CA ASP A 888 34.68 15.19 -7.28
C ASP A 888 34.36 14.55 -5.91
N ASN A 889 34.06 15.36 -4.90
CA ASN A 889 33.78 14.91 -3.53
C ASN A 889 32.35 15.21 -3.07
N VAL A 890 31.45 15.59 -3.97
CA VAL A 890 30.03 15.83 -3.65
C VAL A 890 29.19 14.85 -4.44
N HIS A 891 28.47 14.00 -3.71
CA HIS A 891 27.62 12.97 -4.29
C HIS A 891 26.16 13.39 -4.25
N GLU A 892 25.56 13.62 -5.42
CA GLU A 892 24.23 14.21 -5.52
C GLU A 892 23.17 13.29 -4.94
N ASN A 893 23.23 12.00 -5.26
CA ASN A 893 22.37 10.95 -4.70
C ASN A 893 22.45 10.77 -3.17
N ILE A 894 23.48 11.31 -2.50
CA ILE A 894 23.59 11.29 -1.03
C ILE A 894 22.96 12.55 -0.41
N VAL A 895 23.02 13.68 -1.11
CA VAL A 895 22.57 14.97 -0.55
C VAL A 895 21.16 15.36 -1.00
N LEU A 896 20.63 14.78 -2.08
CA LEU A 896 19.30 15.03 -2.61
C LEU A 896 18.35 13.81 -2.46
N PRO A 897 17.02 14.02 -2.36
CA PRO A 897 16.32 15.31 -2.47
C PRO A 897 16.45 16.17 -1.19
N MET A 898 16.83 17.43 -1.33
CA MET A 898 16.70 18.45 -0.28
C MET A 898 15.44 19.27 -0.51
N LEU A 899 14.68 19.50 0.55
CA LEU A 899 13.39 20.16 0.44
C LEU A 899 13.31 21.42 1.28
N PRO A 900 12.43 22.35 0.89
CA PRO A 900 12.23 23.63 1.56
C PRO A 900 12.16 23.56 3.09
N PRO A 901 12.64 24.59 3.81
CA PRO A 901 13.29 25.82 3.31
C PRO A 901 14.84 25.73 3.30
N ASN A 902 15.42 24.57 2.95
CA ASN A 902 16.83 24.31 3.20
C ASN A 902 17.76 24.63 2.02
N VAL A 903 18.75 25.50 2.26
CA VAL A 903 19.94 25.63 1.40
C VAL A 903 20.94 24.53 1.79
N PRO A 904 21.53 23.79 0.84
CA PRO A 904 22.52 22.78 1.17
C PRO A 904 23.70 23.38 1.97
N PRO A 905 24.01 22.89 3.18
CA PRO A 905 25.05 23.49 4.03
C PRO A 905 26.44 23.54 3.39
N PHE A 906 26.69 22.68 2.39
CA PHE A 906 27.94 22.65 1.65
C PHE A 906 28.05 23.77 0.62
N PHE A 907 26.95 24.33 0.11
CA PHE A 907 26.94 25.29 -1.00
C PHE A 907 26.86 26.74 -0.47
N LYS A 908 28.01 27.29 -0.06
CA LYS A 908 28.10 28.65 0.53
C LYS A 908 29.29 29.44 0.00
N ALA A 909 29.21 30.77 0.09
CA ALA A 909 30.23 31.67 -0.43
C ALA A 909 31.63 31.36 0.09
N GLY A 910 32.63 31.36 -0.80
CA GLY A 910 34.02 31.05 -0.46
C GLY A 910 34.30 29.57 -0.16
N LYS A 911 33.32 28.67 -0.27
CA LYS A 911 33.57 27.23 -0.18
C LYS A 911 34.38 26.77 -1.39
N GLU A 912 35.42 25.99 -1.12
CA GLU A 912 36.26 25.37 -2.14
C GLU A 912 35.86 23.90 -2.37
N PHE A 913 35.87 23.49 -3.64
CA PHE A 913 35.62 22.12 -4.10
C PHE A 913 36.77 21.64 -4.99
N LYS A 914 37.09 20.35 -4.88
CA LYS A 914 37.89 19.66 -5.90
C LYS A 914 37.00 19.39 -7.11
N VAL A 915 37.50 19.73 -8.30
CA VAL A 915 36.71 19.67 -9.52
C VAL A 915 37.44 19.04 -10.70
N SER A 916 36.65 18.36 -11.53
CA SER A 916 37.03 17.85 -12.84
C SER A 916 36.15 18.51 -13.90
N ILE A 917 36.74 19.03 -14.96
CA ILE A 917 36.06 19.82 -16.01
C ILE A 917 36.10 19.05 -17.32
N PHE A 918 34.97 19.01 -18.00
CA PHE A 918 34.73 18.25 -19.21
C PHE A 918 34.20 19.15 -20.32
N GLN A 919 34.53 18.79 -21.56
CA GLN A 919 33.83 19.33 -22.71
C GLN A 919 32.41 18.77 -22.72
N ASP A 920 31.42 19.63 -22.92
CA ASP A 920 30.05 19.18 -23.06
C ASP A 920 29.82 18.64 -24.49
N PRO A 921 29.56 17.33 -24.67
CA PRO A 921 29.32 16.76 -25.99
C PRO A 921 27.91 17.07 -26.51
N HIS A 922 27.03 17.61 -25.66
CA HIS A 922 25.62 17.79 -25.96
C HIS A 922 25.35 19.13 -26.64
N ALA A 923 24.43 19.12 -27.59
CA ALA A 923 23.92 20.35 -28.20
C ALA A 923 23.25 21.27 -27.16
N THR A 924 23.14 22.56 -27.46
CA THR A 924 22.49 23.56 -26.60
C THR A 924 21.08 23.17 -26.14
N ASN A 925 20.33 22.47 -27.00
CA ASN A 925 18.95 22.05 -26.77
C ASN A 925 18.82 20.55 -26.46
N ALA A 926 19.89 19.89 -26.01
CA ALA A 926 19.82 18.48 -25.64
C ALA A 926 18.92 18.25 -24.41
N TYR A 927 18.20 17.13 -24.42
CA TYR A 927 17.26 16.70 -23.38
C TYR A 927 17.15 15.18 -23.34
N GLY A 928 16.54 14.66 -22.28
CA GLY A 928 16.34 13.23 -22.06
C GLY A 928 17.24 12.69 -20.94
N PRO A 929 17.00 11.46 -20.49
CA PRO A 929 17.79 10.86 -19.42
C PRO A 929 19.24 10.62 -19.87
N GLY A 930 20.15 10.59 -18.91
CA GLY A 930 21.54 10.21 -19.10
C GLY A 930 22.47 11.33 -19.51
N LEU A 931 22.08 12.61 -19.35
CA LEU A 931 22.92 13.76 -19.72
C LEU A 931 24.27 13.78 -18.98
N THR A 932 24.35 13.19 -17.80
CA THR A 932 25.58 13.10 -17.00
C THR A 932 26.46 11.88 -17.31
N ILE A 933 25.92 10.87 -17.99
CA ILE A 933 26.62 9.59 -18.27
C ILE A 933 27.96 9.80 -18.97
N PRO A 934 28.09 10.66 -20.01
CA PRO A 934 29.36 10.85 -20.72
C PRO A 934 30.51 11.29 -19.79
N PHE A 935 30.22 12.01 -18.71
CA PHE A 935 31.23 12.59 -17.82
C PHE A 935 31.71 11.63 -16.73
N SER A 936 30.92 10.60 -16.41
CA SER A 936 31.24 9.65 -15.33
C SER A 936 32.56 8.91 -15.55
N LYS A 937 32.90 8.62 -16.81
CA LYS A 937 34.10 7.86 -17.22
C LYS A 937 35.03 8.62 -18.17
N ALA A 938 34.70 9.85 -18.54
CA ALA A 938 35.53 10.65 -19.41
C ALA A 938 36.82 11.11 -18.72
N THR A 939 37.86 11.33 -19.51
CA THR A 939 39.05 12.06 -19.04
C THR A 939 38.75 13.55 -19.01
N PRO A 940 38.95 14.25 -17.88
CA PRO A 940 38.71 15.68 -17.81
C PRO A 940 39.71 16.46 -18.66
N ILE A 941 39.24 17.52 -19.32
CA ILE A 941 40.09 18.44 -20.08
C ILE A 941 40.92 19.36 -19.15
N ALA A 942 40.41 19.59 -17.93
CA ALA A 942 41.10 20.29 -16.87
C ALA A 942 40.65 19.81 -15.49
N SER A 943 41.51 19.93 -14.48
CA SER A 943 41.17 19.60 -13.09
C SER A 943 41.92 20.48 -12.10
N GLY A 944 41.37 20.63 -10.90
CA GLY A 944 41.94 21.44 -9.83
C GLY A 944 40.93 21.74 -8.74
N THR A 945 40.86 23.00 -8.32
CA THR A 945 39.92 23.48 -7.32
C THR A 945 39.06 24.62 -7.85
N MET A 946 37.83 24.70 -7.37
CA MET A 946 36.88 25.78 -7.63
C MET A 946 36.39 26.34 -6.30
N THR A 947 36.61 27.65 -6.08
CA THR A 947 36.04 28.38 -4.94
C THR A 947 34.79 29.12 -5.38
N LEU A 948 33.66 28.93 -4.68
CA LEU A 948 32.41 29.64 -4.95
C LEU A 948 32.55 31.14 -4.71
N GLY A 949 31.87 31.94 -5.54
CA GLY A 949 31.86 33.39 -5.43
C GLY A 949 31.06 33.88 -4.23
N LYS A 950 30.86 35.21 -4.18
CA LYS A 950 30.06 35.84 -3.10
C LYS A 950 28.56 35.71 -3.35
N MET A 951 28.12 35.61 -4.61
CA MET A 951 26.73 35.30 -4.95
C MET A 951 26.48 33.81 -4.83
N ILE A 952 25.47 33.47 -4.05
CA ILE A 952 24.95 32.12 -3.93
C ILE A 952 23.44 32.23 -4.05
N HIS A 953 22.89 31.59 -5.07
CA HIS A 953 21.46 31.35 -5.15
C HIS A 953 21.20 29.85 -4.95
N ALA A 954 20.22 29.56 -4.11
CA ALA A 954 19.75 28.22 -3.83
C ALA A 954 18.23 28.25 -3.73
N ASP A 955 17.55 27.51 -4.61
CA ASP A 955 16.09 27.44 -4.62
C ASP A 955 15.59 26.01 -4.76
N SER A 956 15.10 25.47 -3.64
CA SER A 956 14.37 24.21 -3.58
C SER A 956 12.85 24.43 -3.45
N VAL A 957 12.41 25.69 -3.35
CA VAL A 957 11.03 26.07 -3.02
C VAL A 957 10.21 26.29 -4.27
N LEU A 958 10.64 27.20 -5.16
CA LEU A 958 9.92 27.44 -6.41
C LEU A 958 10.14 26.28 -7.37
N LEU A 959 11.37 25.74 -7.42
CA LEU A 959 11.71 24.62 -8.31
C LEU A 959 10.80 23.40 -8.13
N ASN A 960 10.53 23.04 -6.89
CA ASN A 960 9.63 21.93 -6.54
C ASN A 960 8.20 22.39 -6.19
N GLY A 961 7.93 23.69 -6.24
CA GLY A 961 6.68 24.28 -5.76
C GLY A 961 5.50 23.98 -6.68
N ASN A 962 4.31 23.82 -6.12
CA ASN A 962 3.08 23.76 -6.91
C ASN A 962 2.52 25.17 -7.12
N PRO A 963 1.87 25.43 -8.26
CA PRO A 963 1.15 26.69 -8.45
C PRO A 963 0.02 26.85 -7.43
N ALA A 964 -0.24 28.08 -6.98
CA ALA A 964 -1.48 28.38 -6.27
C ALA A 964 -2.55 28.83 -7.27
N LEU A 965 -3.72 28.22 -7.16
CA LEU A 965 -4.96 28.83 -7.62
C LEU A 965 -5.55 29.60 -6.43
N ASP A 966 -5.28 30.88 -6.40
CA ASP A 966 -5.89 31.84 -5.48
C ASP A 966 -7.37 32.02 -5.85
N GLY A 967 -8.22 31.23 -5.19
CA GLY A 967 -9.67 31.26 -5.35
C GLY A 967 -10.22 30.18 -6.28
N THR A 968 -11.48 29.78 -6.03
CA THR A 968 -12.25 29.03 -7.02
C THR A 968 -12.38 29.92 -8.26
N LEU A 969 -12.18 29.36 -9.45
CA LEU A 969 -12.41 30.05 -10.73
C LEU A 969 -13.84 30.65 -10.87
N GLU A 970 -14.73 30.44 -9.89
CA GLU A 970 -16.15 30.77 -9.92
C GLU A 970 -16.53 32.19 -9.48
N GLU A 971 -15.61 33.00 -8.92
CA GLU A 971 -15.99 34.28 -8.28
C GLU A 971 -15.38 35.59 -8.84
N GLU A 972 -14.73 35.58 -10.01
CA GLU A 972 -14.43 36.86 -10.67
C GLU A 972 -15.64 37.36 -11.50
N GLU A 973 -16.29 38.41 -11.00
CA GLU A 973 -17.34 39.16 -11.72
C GLU A 973 -16.83 39.59 -13.12
N GLY A 974 -17.42 38.99 -14.18
CA GLY A 974 -17.13 39.35 -15.58
C GLY A 974 -16.71 38.19 -16.51
N VAL A 975 -16.66 36.95 -16.02
CA VAL A 975 -16.12 35.79 -16.78
C VAL A 975 -17.21 34.83 -17.30
N SER A 976 -18.49 35.14 -17.08
CA SER A 976 -19.63 34.40 -17.66
C SER A 976 -19.59 34.46 -19.20
N GLY A 977 -19.26 33.34 -19.85
CA GLY A 977 -19.27 33.19 -21.32
C GLY A 977 -17.91 32.92 -21.98
N LYS A 978 -16.81 32.85 -21.22
CA LYS A 978 -15.47 32.52 -21.72
C LYS A 978 -15.19 31.02 -21.74
N THR A 979 -14.39 30.55 -22.70
CA THR A 979 -13.91 29.15 -22.75
C THR A 979 -12.98 28.85 -21.57
N LEU A 980 -12.79 27.57 -21.22
CA LEU A 980 -11.87 27.20 -20.14
C LEU A 980 -10.44 27.67 -20.41
N GLU A 981 -10.00 27.62 -21.66
CA GLU A 981 -8.71 28.14 -22.12
C GLU A 981 -8.58 29.65 -21.88
N GLU A 982 -9.63 30.42 -22.20
CA GLU A 982 -9.65 31.87 -21.94
C GLU A 982 -9.60 32.20 -20.44
N ARG A 983 -10.18 31.36 -19.59
CA ARG A 983 -10.14 31.51 -18.12
C ARG A 983 -8.75 31.20 -17.57
N LEU A 984 -8.14 30.10 -18.01
CA LEU A 984 -6.78 29.73 -17.63
C LEU A 984 -5.76 30.79 -18.09
N ASN A 985 -5.96 31.38 -19.27
CA ASN A 985 -5.13 32.47 -19.79
C ASN A 985 -5.29 33.78 -19.01
N ALA A 986 -6.48 34.05 -18.45
CA ALA A 986 -6.76 35.27 -17.68
C ALA A 986 -6.33 35.16 -16.21
N THR A 987 -6.13 33.96 -15.69
CA THR A 987 -5.79 33.72 -14.28
C THR A 987 -4.31 34.01 -14.06
N ARG A 988 -4.02 35.03 -13.24
CA ARG A 988 -2.65 35.39 -12.89
C ARG A 988 -2.03 34.30 -12.02
N ARG A 989 -0.83 33.86 -12.37
CA ARG A 989 -0.14 32.79 -11.64
C ARG A 989 0.52 33.36 -10.39
N SER A 990 0.09 32.90 -9.23
CA SER A 990 0.72 33.19 -7.94
C SER A 990 1.44 31.93 -7.43
N PHE A 991 2.60 32.14 -6.80
CA PHE A 991 3.41 31.05 -6.26
C PHE A 991 3.17 30.93 -4.77
N VAL A 992 2.71 29.76 -4.35
CA VAL A 992 2.76 29.37 -2.95
C VAL A 992 3.92 28.38 -2.81
N PRO A 993 4.90 28.65 -1.93
CA PRO A 993 5.82 27.62 -1.47
C PRO A 993 5.00 26.38 -1.16
N GLU A 994 5.33 25.24 -1.76
CA GLU A 994 4.83 23.99 -1.20
C GLU A 994 5.25 24.05 0.27
N GLU A 995 4.29 24.10 1.20
CA GLU A 995 4.66 23.73 2.54
C GLU A 995 5.34 22.37 2.41
N PRO A 996 6.46 22.09 3.11
CA PRO A 996 7.17 20.81 3.06
C PRO A 996 6.32 19.63 3.57
N LYS A 997 5.00 19.76 3.54
CA LYS A 997 3.98 18.78 3.80
C LYS A 997 4.21 17.50 2.98
N HIS A 998 4.69 17.51 1.74
CA HIS A 998 4.74 16.26 0.98
C HIS A 998 5.93 15.34 1.24
N VAL A 999 6.91 15.71 2.08
CA VAL A 999 8.12 14.88 2.25
C VAL A 999 8.53 14.73 3.70
N ASP A 1000 7.55 14.55 4.57
CA ASP A 1000 7.89 13.97 5.84
C ASP A 1000 6.74 13.15 6.40
N SER A 1001 6.64 11.90 5.97
CA SER A 1001 5.78 10.93 6.66
C SER A 1001 6.20 10.77 8.12
N TYR A 1002 7.49 10.97 8.43
CA TYR A 1002 8.04 10.84 9.78
C TYR A 1002 7.79 12.08 10.65
N TYR A 1003 8.13 13.29 10.19
CA TYR A 1003 7.90 14.51 11.00
C TYR A 1003 6.40 14.88 11.07
N LYS A 1004 5.59 14.61 10.03
CA LYS A 1004 4.13 14.74 10.13
C LYS A 1004 3.51 13.74 11.11
N GLN A 1005 4.05 12.53 11.23
CA GLN A 1005 3.57 11.59 12.26
C GLN A 1005 3.85 12.12 13.66
N HIS A 1006 5.02 12.72 13.88
CA HIS A 1006 5.38 13.35 15.15
C HIS A 1006 4.46 14.55 15.48
N ASP A 1007 4.23 15.46 14.51
CA ASP A 1007 3.33 16.59 14.69
C ASP A 1007 1.86 16.16 14.87
N ARG A 1008 1.41 15.11 14.18
CA ARG A 1008 0.04 14.56 14.37
C ARG A 1008 -0.14 13.90 15.73
N GLN A 1009 0.84 13.09 16.17
CA GLN A 1009 0.78 12.49 17.50
C GLN A 1009 0.84 13.56 18.59
N ALA A 1010 1.66 14.60 18.41
CA ALA A 1010 1.70 15.76 19.31
C ALA A 1010 0.37 16.52 19.31
N ALA A 1011 -0.24 16.76 18.15
CA ALA A 1011 -1.55 17.42 18.04
C ALA A 1011 -2.67 16.59 18.68
N TRP A 1012 -2.69 15.27 18.48
CA TRP A 1012 -3.62 14.37 19.17
C TRP A 1012 -3.40 14.34 20.68
N ARG A 1013 -2.14 14.31 21.14
CA ARG A 1013 -1.82 14.42 22.58
C ARG A 1013 -2.30 15.75 23.14
N GLN A 1014 -2.04 16.86 22.45
CA GLN A 1014 -2.53 18.18 22.85
C GLN A 1014 -4.06 18.23 22.87
N TYR A 1015 -4.74 17.61 21.89
CA TYR A 1015 -6.20 17.50 21.90
C TYR A 1015 -6.71 16.72 23.12
N LEU A 1016 -6.09 15.57 23.43
CA LEU A 1016 -6.40 14.79 24.63
C LEU A 1016 -6.13 15.60 25.91
N GLU A 1017 -5.01 16.31 26.00
CA GLU A 1017 -4.67 17.16 27.14
C GLU A 1017 -5.60 18.39 27.28
N GLN A 1018 -6.15 18.92 26.19
CA GLN A 1018 -7.03 20.08 26.24
C GLN A 1018 -8.50 19.72 26.44
N ASN A 1019 -8.94 18.58 25.90
CA ASN A 1019 -10.36 18.22 25.83
C ASN A 1019 -10.70 16.98 26.65
N MET A 1020 -9.70 16.23 27.14
CA MET A 1020 -9.87 15.03 27.96
C MET A 1020 -9.04 15.03 29.27
N SER A 1021 -8.44 16.17 29.66
CA SER A 1021 -7.65 16.31 30.91
C SER A 1021 -8.47 16.44 32.19
N GLY A 1022 -9.81 16.48 32.08
CA GLY A 1022 -10.70 16.40 33.24
C GLY A 1022 -10.67 15.04 33.94
N ILE A 1023 -10.02 14.03 33.34
CA ILE A 1023 -10.05 12.63 33.75
C ILE A 1023 -8.66 12.20 34.24
N GLY A 1024 -8.56 11.84 35.53
CA GLY A 1024 -7.39 11.16 36.09
C GLY A 1024 -7.02 11.62 37.50
N HIS A 1025 -6.82 10.65 38.40
CA HIS A 1025 -5.93 10.84 39.54
C HIS A 1025 -4.50 11.00 39.00
N ASP A 1026 -3.71 11.86 39.64
CA ASP A 1026 -2.30 12.11 39.31
C ASP A 1026 -1.51 10.79 39.40
N THR A 1027 -1.34 10.10 38.26
CA THR A 1027 -0.67 8.81 38.18
C THR A 1027 0.84 8.94 38.04
N ALA A 1028 1.39 10.16 38.12
CA ALA A 1028 2.80 10.41 37.89
C ALA A 1028 3.42 11.47 38.81
N GLY A 1029 3.10 11.46 40.11
CA GLY A 1029 3.94 12.08 41.16
C GLY A 1029 4.52 13.47 40.84
N GLY A 1030 3.75 14.32 40.14
CA GLY A 1030 4.23 15.55 39.52
C GLY A 1030 3.61 16.75 40.21
N THR A 1031 4.36 17.36 41.11
CA THR A 1031 3.97 18.52 41.91
C THR A 1031 3.52 19.73 41.08
N VAL A 1032 2.21 19.96 40.90
CA VAL A 1032 1.59 21.29 40.71
C VAL A 1032 0.14 21.30 41.28
N PRO A 1033 -0.31 22.35 42.00
CA PRO A 1033 -1.64 22.38 42.63
C PRO A 1033 -2.75 22.81 41.66
N ARG A 1034 -3.91 22.14 41.75
CA ARG A 1034 -5.18 22.60 41.15
C ARG A 1034 -5.53 24.00 41.67
N SER A 1035 -5.58 25.01 40.79
CA SER A 1035 -6.16 26.32 41.12
C SER A 1035 -7.68 26.29 40.93
N ARG A 1036 -8.38 26.35 42.08
CA ARG A 1036 -9.74 26.86 42.33
C ARG A 1036 -10.64 27.12 41.10
N HIS A 1037 -11.71 26.34 40.97
CA HIS A 1037 -13.08 26.82 41.22
C HIS A 1037 -14.02 25.68 41.58
#